data_AF-A0A5B2ZAN9-F1
#
_entry.id   AF-A0A5B2ZAN9-F1
#
_cell.length_a   1.000
_cell.length_b   1.000
_cell.length_c   1.000
_cell.angle_alpha   90.00
_cell.angle_beta   90.00
_cell.angle_gamma   90.00
#
_symmetry.space_group_name_H-M   'P 1'
#
loop_
_entity.id
_entity.type
_entity.pdbx_description
1 polymer ?
#
loop_
_entity_poly.entity_id
_entity_poly.type
_entity_poly.pdbx_seq_one_letter_code
_entity_poly.pdbx_strand_id
1 'polypeptide(L)'
;MKVKGGNALGAIKPAWLLAGLMVLVGLWFAWSAWQAHRLEALAGQAEQMRSQAAGQVGLALQAAVAELEKRRSRPELLSALRRGDQDTATSVMREGWSGVEAVEWHAPDLAEGFADPRAFGYGKLGLLEAALQANAVQIAVLRDGGVKLGLAVPVLDEGQVLGLAYVRLGLETLTSPLQAAALPGTYLALRQGRYNVFEAGDAALAPMAELGAIALPGTNMRVVAAAPAGDAGLGTMSLAGLALLCLATAAGLALLPRLQARRQAGAAAASLEPTPTLGELQASGQLEAQAQAEAEAKAVAEAELAHAAHVAASAPVRAATLDRSIFRAYDIRGIVGQTLDAGTARLIGQAIGTVMHEQGARSIVVGRDGRLSSPEMADALIEGLRNAGREVIDIGLAPTPLVYFGAFHLRSGSCVSVTGSHNPPDYNGFKIVIEGETLSGEAIQGLYARIAENRLHQDPAPGLVSRRDITEDYIQRVAGDIQIERKLRVVVDCGSGVAGVVAPRLLEAIGAEVEPLYCEVDGSFPYHHPDPSDPNNLKDLISVVQRVEADLGLAFDGDGDRLGVVTRGGEMVYPDRLLMLFAADVLERNPGACVIYDVKCTGHLATHILRHGGSPLMWKTGHSLIKAKMRETEAELAGEMSGHFFFRERWYGFDDGLYAAARLLEILSSRGETPEEVFETLPRSTSTPELKIHVEEGQQYAFIEKFVAQAKFEGARIATIDGLRADWPDGWGLVRASNTTPVLVLRFDGKDAEALERIKETFRAQLLAVEPGLQLPF
;
A
#
# COMPACT_ATOMS: atom_id res chain seq x y z
N MET A 1 85.64 -27.30 -2.69
CA MET A 1 84.81 -26.17 -3.17
C MET A 1 83.37 -26.39 -2.70
N LYS A 2 82.89 -25.64 -1.70
CA LYS A 2 81.50 -25.65 -1.24
C LYS A 2 80.87 -24.32 -1.60
N VAL A 3 79.81 -24.36 -2.39
CA VAL A 3 79.00 -23.23 -2.86
C VAL A 3 78.24 -22.62 -1.68
N LYS A 4 78.45 -21.33 -1.40
CA LYS A 4 77.60 -20.51 -0.51
C LYS A 4 76.65 -19.71 -1.39
N GLY A 5 75.41 -20.18 -1.52
CA GLY A 5 74.27 -19.33 -1.90
C GLY A 5 73.74 -18.65 -0.65
N GLY A 6 74.12 -17.39 -0.43
CA GLY A 6 73.62 -16.56 0.67
C GLY A 6 72.54 -15.61 0.15
N ASN A 7 71.31 -15.83 0.59
CA ASN A 7 70.10 -15.02 0.33
C ASN A 7 70.34 -13.51 0.42
N ALA A 8 70.15 -12.80 -0.70
CA ALA A 8 70.13 -11.34 -0.76
C ALA A 8 68.87 -10.69 -0.12
N LEU A 9 67.95 -11.48 0.44
CA LEU A 9 66.71 -11.01 1.08
C LEU A 9 66.82 -10.84 2.61
N GLY A 10 67.96 -11.17 3.23
CA GLY A 10 68.17 -11.08 4.68
C GLY A 10 68.50 -9.68 5.22
N ALA A 11 68.54 -8.65 4.37
CA ALA A 11 69.03 -7.31 4.74
C ALA A 11 67.93 -6.24 4.94
N ILE A 12 66.66 -6.57 4.76
CA ILE A 12 65.57 -5.63 5.02
C ILE A 12 65.05 -5.87 6.44
N LYS A 13 65.33 -4.93 7.36
CA LYS A 13 64.80 -5.04 8.73
C LYS A 13 63.26 -5.02 8.66
N PRO A 14 62.56 -5.90 9.39
CA PRO A 14 61.09 -6.03 9.33
C PRO A 14 60.33 -4.72 9.57
N ALA A 15 60.93 -3.78 10.32
CA ALA A 15 60.38 -2.43 10.53
C ALA A 15 60.25 -1.59 9.24
N TRP A 16 61.16 -1.74 8.26
CA TRP A 16 61.09 -1.02 6.98
C TRP A 16 60.04 -1.62 6.04
N LEU A 17 59.85 -2.94 6.06
CA LEU A 17 58.75 -3.59 5.35
C LEU A 17 57.40 -3.16 5.92
N LEU A 18 57.28 -3.11 7.25
CA LEU A 18 56.06 -2.65 7.92
C LEU A 18 55.79 -1.17 7.65
N ALA A 19 56.82 -0.31 7.66
CA ALA A 19 56.69 1.10 7.30
C ALA A 19 56.26 1.29 5.83
N GLY A 20 56.85 0.52 4.91
CA GLY A 20 56.46 0.54 3.49
C GLY A 20 55.01 0.08 3.27
N LEU A 21 54.58 -0.97 3.97
CA LEU A 21 53.19 -1.43 3.95
C LEU A 21 52.23 -0.37 4.49
N MET A 22 52.57 0.30 5.59
CA MET A 22 51.77 1.39 6.15
C MET A 22 51.68 2.60 5.22
N VAL A 23 52.72 2.91 4.44
CA VAL A 23 52.64 3.93 3.39
C VAL A 23 51.67 3.52 2.29
N LEU A 24 51.72 2.27 1.82
CA LEU A 24 50.79 1.79 0.78
C LEU A 24 49.33 1.80 1.25
N VAL A 25 49.08 1.34 2.49
CA VAL A 25 47.74 1.39 3.10
C VAL A 25 47.29 2.84 3.31
N GLY A 26 48.18 3.73 3.75
CA GLY A 26 47.88 5.15 3.90
C GLY A 26 47.56 5.85 2.57
N LEU A 27 48.29 5.52 1.49
CA LEU A 27 48.01 6.01 0.14
C LEU A 27 46.68 5.48 -0.40
N TRP A 28 46.34 4.22 -0.11
CA TRP A 28 45.03 3.66 -0.46
C TRP A 28 43.90 4.40 0.26
N PHE A 29 44.02 4.62 1.58
CA PHE A 29 43.04 5.42 2.32
C PHE A 29 42.94 6.87 1.83
N ALA A 30 44.06 7.50 1.46
CA ALA A 30 44.05 8.85 0.88
C ALA A 30 43.34 8.90 -0.48
N TRP A 31 43.56 7.90 -1.33
CA TRP A 31 42.86 7.75 -2.60
C TRP A 31 41.35 7.52 -2.39
N SER A 32 40.97 6.62 -1.48
CA SER A 32 39.57 6.37 -1.13
C SER A 32 38.92 7.62 -0.54
N ALA A 33 39.62 8.40 0.30
CA ALA A 33 39.13 9.68 0.82
C ALA A 33 38.88 10.69 -0.30
N TRP A 34 39.77 10.75 -1.29
CA TRP A 34 39.61 11.63 -2.45
C TRP A 34 38.41 11.21 -3.32
N GLN A 35 38.22 9.90 -3.55
CA GLN A 35 37.06 9.38 -4.25
C GLN A 35 35.76 9.67 -3.48
N ALA A 36 35.73 9.43 -2.17
CA ALA A 36 34.59 9.75 -1.31
C ALA A 36 34.25 11.24 -1.36
N HIS A 37 35.25 12.12 -1.27
CA HIS A 37 35.04 13.57 -1.36
C HIS A 37 34.44 13.99 -2.69
N ARG A 38 34.90 13.40 -3.80
CA ARG A 38 34.35 13.67 -5.14
C ARG A 38 32.89 13.25 -5.25
N LEU A 39 32.52 12.10 -4.70
CA LEU A 39 31.15 11.58 -4.72
C LEU A 39 30.23 12.42 -3.80
N GLU A 40 30.69 12.76 -2.59
CA GLU A 40 29.99 13.68 -1.68
C GLU A 40 29.76 15.06 -2.35
N ALA A 41 30.76 15.59 -3.06
CA ALA A 41 30.63 16.84 -3.79
C ALA A 41 29.60 16.76 -4.93
N LEU A 42 29.58 15.65 -5.68
CA LEU A 42 28.58 15.41 -6.72
C LEU A 42 27.17 15.26 -6.14
N ALA A 43 27.02 14.58 -5.01
CA ALA A 43 25.74 14.45 -4.30
C ALA A 43 25.22 15.82 -3.85
N GLY A 44 26.08 16.67 -3.26
CA GLY A 44 25.72 18.03 -2.89
C GLY A 44 25.34 18.91 -4.09
N GLN A 45 26.04 18.76 -5.22
CA GLN A 45 25.68 19.43 -6.47
C GLN A 45 24.33 18.95 -7.01
N ALA A 46 24.04 17.65 -6.94
CA ALA A 46 22.77 17.09 -7.39
C ALA A 46 21.59 17.59 -6.54
N GLU A 47 21.76 17.72 -5.23
CA GLU A 47 20.76 18.29 -4.32
C GLU A 47 20.50 19.78 -4.61
N GLN A 48 21.56 20.56 -4.82
CA GLN A 48 21.44 21.97 -5.18
C GLN A 48 20.76 22.14 -6.55
N MET A 49 21.15 21.33 -7.53
CA MET A 49 20.53 21.26 -8.86
C MET A 49 19.03 20.96 -8.76
N ARG A 50 18.65 19.93 -8.00
CA ARG A 50 17.25 19.57 -7.76
C ARG A 50 16.46 20.73 -7.17
N SER A 51 16.99 21.37 -6.14
CA SER A 51 16.36 22.49 -5.46
C SER A 51 16.17 23.70 -6.38
N GLN A 52 17.20 24.04 -7.16
CA GLN A 52 17.14 25.13 -8.12
C GLN A 52 16.15 24.84 -9.25
N ALA A 53 16.19 23.63 -9.81
CA ALA A 53 15.27 23.22 -10.86
C ALA A 53 13.82 23.20 -10.37
N ALA A 54 13.54 22.64 -9.19
CA ALA A 54 12.22 22.66 -8.59
C ALA A 54 11.70 24.08 -8.39
N GLY A 55 12.55 24.99 -7.90
CA GLY A 55 12.20 26.40 -7.76
C GLY A 55 11.84 27.07 -9.08
N GLN A 56 12.64 26.86 -10.13
CA GLN A 56 12.40 27.46 -11.44
C GLN A 56 11.15 26.89 -12.15
N VAL A 57 10.97 25.57 -12.11
CA VAL A 57 9.77 24.92 -12.67
C VAL A 57 8.53 25.33 -11.88
N GLY A 58 8.61 25.39 -10.55
CA GLY A 58 7.53 25.87 -9.69
C GLY A 58 7.10 27.29 -10.03
N LEU A 59 8.06 28.21 -10.24
CA LEU A 59 7.77 29.58 -10.69
C LEU A 59 7.10 29.62 -12.06
N ALA A 60 7.54 28.78 -13.01
CA ALA A 60 6.94 28.69 -14.33
C ALA A 60 5.48 28.21 -14.28
N LEU A 61 5.19 27.20 -13.45
CA LEU A 61 3.83 26.71 -13.22
C LEU A 61 2.95 27.78 -12.57
N GLN A 62 3.43 28.44 -11.53
CA GLN A 62 2.70 29.52 -10.86
C GLN A 62 2.42 30.70 -11.80
N ALA A 63 3.38 31.05 -12.66
CA ALA A 63 3.19 32.09 -13.66
C ALA A 63 2.11 31.71 -14.68
N ALA A 64 2.10 30.48 -15.18
CA ALA A 64 1.08 30.00 -16.12
C ALA A 64 -0.32 30.01 -15.49
N VAL A 65 -0.43 29.55 -14.24
CA VAL A 65 -1.69 29.58 -13.47
C VAL A 65 -2.17 31.02 -13.26
N ALA A 66 -1.30 31.91 -12.80
CA ALA A 66 -1.64 33.32 -12.58
C ALA A 66 -2.08 34.04 -13.88
N GLU A 67 -1.45 33.70 -15.00
CA GLU A 67 -1.74 34.31 -16.30
C GLU A 67 -3.12 33.88 -16.84
N LEU A 68 -3.53 32.64 -16.58
CA LEU A 68 -4.87 32.14 -16.89
C LEU A 68 -5.93 32.72 -15.94
N GLU A 69 -5.65 32.78 -14.64
CA GLU A 69 -6.49 33.42 -13.63
C GLU A 69 -6.79 34.90 -13.96
N LYS A 70 -5.76 35.64 -14.38
CA LYS A 70 -5.91 37.03 -14.82
C LYS A 70 -6.79 37.16 -16.07
N ARG A 71 -6.79 36.16 -16.95
CA ARG A 71 -7.60 36.16 -18.18
C ARG A 71 -9.04 35.78 -17.95
N ARG A 72 -9.32 34.80 -17.08
CA ARG A 72 -10.68 34.30 -16.85
C ARG A 72 -11.64 35.39 -16.38
N SER A 73 -11.11 36.45 -15.76
CA SER A 73 -11.86 37.58 -15.21
C SER A 73 -11.92 38.82 -16.11
N ARG A 74 -11.40 38.76 -17.35
CA ARG A 74 -11.42 39.91 -18.27
C ARG A 74 -12.84 40.24 -18.73
N PRO A 75 -13.31 41.50 -18.62
CA PRO A 75 -14.65 41.89 -19.06
C PRO A 75 -14.92 41.59 -20.55
N GLU A 76 -13.90 41.71 -21.40
CA GLU A 76 -14.01 41.41 -22.83
C GLU A 76 -14.28 39.92 -23.07
N LEU A 77 -13.66 39.05 -22.26
CA LEU A 77 -13.84 37.61 -22.33
C LEU A 77 -15.26 37.23 -21.90
N LEU A 78 -15.72 37.74 -20.76
CA LEU A 78 -17.08 37.49 -20.25
C LEU A 78 -18.14 37.96 -21.27
N SER A 79 -17.92 39.14 -21.85
CA SER A 79 -18.81 39.70 -22.88
C SER A 79 -18.86 38.86 -24.15
N ALA A 80 -17.72 38.28 -24.58
CA ALA A 80 -17.66 37.39 -25.74
C ALA A 80 -18.40 36.07 -25.48
N LEU A 81 -18.13 35.43 -24.34
CA LEU A 81 -18.77 34.16 -23.96
C LEU A 81 -20.30 34.29 -23.80
N ARG A 82 -20.79 35.39 -23.19
CA ARG A 82 -22.23 35.68 -23.11
C ARG A 82 -22.92 35.76 -24.47
N ARG A 83 -22.20 36.17 -25.52
CA ARG A 83 -22.71 36.25 -26.90
C ARG A 83 -22.48 34.97 -27.71
N GLY A 84 -21.87 33.94 -27.12
CA GLY A 84 -21.47 32.73 -27.82
C GLY A 84 -20.31 32.93 -28.82
N ASP A 85 -19.56 34.03 -28.70
CA ASP A 85 -18.47 34.39 -29.61
C ASP A 85 -17.14 33.78 -29.14
N GLN A 86 -16.95 32.49 -29.46
CA GLN A 86 -15.76 31.72 -29.06
C GLN A 86 -14.48 32.18 -29.77
N ASP A 87 -14.58 32.77 -30.96
CA ASP A 87 -13.42 33.28 -31.71
C ASP A 87 -12.81 34.49 -30.99
N THR A 88 -13.65 35.45 -30.60
CA THR A 88 -13.22 36.60 -29.79
C THR A 88 -12.72 36.13 -28.42
N ALA A 89 -13.41 35.19 -27.77
CA ALA A 89 -12.97 34.64 -26.48
C ALA A 89 -11.58 33.98 -26.58
N THR A 90 -11.33 33.24 -27.65
CA THR A 90 -10.03 32.63 -27.96
C THR A 90 -8.96 33.68 -28.22
N SER A 91 -9.27 34.74 -28.97
CA SER A 91 -8.34 35.85 -29.21
C SER A 91 -7.94 36.53 -27.91
N VAL A 92 -8.90 36.83 -27.01
CA VAL A 92 -8.63 37.43 -25.69
C VAL A 92 -7.78 36.50 -24.81
N MET A 93 -8.02 35.19 -24.88
CA MET A 93 -7.23 34.21 -24.13
C MET A 93 -5.77 34.14 -24.62
N ARG A 94 -5.56 34.21 -25.94
CA ARG A 94 -4.22 34.14 -26.56
C ARG A 94 -3.44 35.46 -26.50
N GLU A 95 -4.13 36.60 -26.42
CA GLU A 95 -3.50 37.91 -26.52
C GLU A 95 -2.36 38.09 -25.50
N GLY A 96 -1.16 38.35 -26.02
CA GLY A 96 0.04 38.60 -25.22
C GLY A 96 0.56 37.37 -24.44
N TRP A 97 0.03 36.17 -24.67
CA TRP A 97 0.48 34.95 -23.98
C TRP A 97 1.36 34.09 -24.90
N SER A 98 2.67 34.20 -24.75
CA SER A 98 3.63 33.42 -25.51
C SER A 98 3.58 31.93 -25.15
N GLY A 99 3.66 31.06 -26.16
CA GLY A 99 3.73 29.59 -25.97
C GLY A 99 2.38 28.87 -25.96
N VAL A 100 1.26 29.59 -26.15
CA VAL A 100 -0.06 28.98 -26.32
C VAL A 100 -0.17 28.32 -27.69
N GLU A 101 -0.33 26.99 -27.69
CA GLU A 101 -0.52 26.20 -28.90
C GLU A 101 -1.99 26.12 -29.30
N ALA A 102 -2.88 25.94 -28.32
CA ALA A 102 -4.31 25.85 -28.53
C ALA A 102 -5.10 26.43 -27.35
N VAL A 103 -6.31 26.90 -27.66
CA VAL A 103 -7.34 27.27 -26.67
C VAL A 103 -8.63 26.64 -27.18
N GLU A 104 -9.28 25.86 -26.33
CA GLU A 104 -10.53 25.19 -26.61
C GLU A 104 -11.58 25.60 -25.57
N TRP A 105 -12.83 25.66 -25.99
CA TRP A 105 -13.97 26.05 -25.16
C TRP A 105 -14.93 24.88 -25.04
N HIS A 106 -15.24 24.50 -23.82
CA HIS A 106 -16.07 23.34 -23.51
C HIS A 106 -17.30 23.75 -22.71
N ALA A 107 -18.42 23.06 -22.94
CA ALA A 107 -19.65 23.27 -22.18
C ALA A 107 -19.46 22.83 -20.71
N PRO A 108 -20.11 23.50 -19.74
CA PRO A 108 -19.94 23.19 -18.31
C PRO A 108 -20.40 21.78 -17.92
N ASP A 109 -21.30 21.17 -18.70
CA ASP A 109 -21.78 19.80 -18.48
C ASP A 109 -20.82 18.72 -19.03
N LEU A 110 -19.81 19.14 -19.81
CA LEU A 110 -18.84 18.26 -20.48
C LEU A 110 -19.50 17.11 -21.26
N ALA A 111 -20.72 17.30 -21.74
CA ALA A 111 -21.50 16.22 -22.36
C ALA A 111 -20.79 15.59 -23.57
N GLU A 112 -20.09 16.39 -24.37
CA GLU A 112 -19.26 15.91 -25.49
C GLU A 112 -18.10 15.02 -25.00
N GLY A 113 -17.46 15.41 -23.90
CA GLY A 113 -16.37 14.66 -23.31
C GLY A 113 -16.80 13.31 -22.75
N PHE A 114 -17.96 13.25 -22.10
CA PHE A 114 -18.52 11.99 -21.59
C PHE A 114 -19.14 11.10 -22.67
N ALA A 115 -19.53 11.66 -23.81
CA ALA A 115 -20.10 10.88 -24.92
C ALA A 115 -19.05 9.97 -25.60
N ASP A 116 -17.82 10.47 -25.77
CA ASP A 116 -16.68 9.68 -26.24
C ASP A 116 -15.36 10.13 -25.57
N PRO A 117 -15.10 9.69 -24.32
CA PRO A 117 -13.91 10.08 -23.56
C PRO A 117 -12.60 9.70 -24.26
N ARG A 118 -12.61 8.64 -25.08
CA ARG A 118 -11.44 8.17 -25.80
C ARG A 118 -11.03 9.13 -26.90
N ALA A 119 -11.99 9.59 -27.71
CA ALA A 119 -11.74 10.57 -28.76
C ALA A 119 -11.48 11.97 -28.17
N PHE A 120 -12.18 12.32 -27.10
CA PHE A 120 -12.01 13.61 -26.41
C PHE A 120 -10.66 13.72 -25.71
N GLY A 121 -10.16 12.60 -25.16
CA GLY A 121 -8.89 12.50 -24.44
C GLY A 121 -9.10 12.51 -22.92
N TYR A 122 -8.91 11.35 -22.30
CA TYR A 122 -9.12 11.12 -20.86
C TYR A 122 -8.42 12.14 -19.96
N GLY A 123 -7.15 12.43 -20.21
CA GLY A 123 -6.40 13.41 -19.41
C GLY A 123 -6.95 14.84 -19.52
N LYS A 124 -7.44 15.22 -20.72
CA LYS A 124 -8.07 16.54 -20.93
C LYS A 124 -9.41 16.63 -20.23
N LEU A 125 -10.23 15.57 -20.32
CA LEU A 125 -11.51 15.49 -19.63
C LEU A 125 -11.35 15.60 -18.11
N GLY A 126 -10.49 14.77 -17.52
CA GLY A 126 -10.23 14.79 -16.08
C GLY A 126 -9.68 16.13 -15.58
N LEU A 127 -8.86 16.82 -16.38
CA LEU A 127 -8.37 18.16 -16.05
C LEU A 127 -9.51 19.20 -16.03
N LEU A 128 -10.41 19.15 -17.02
CA LEU A 128 -11.59 20.03 -17.10
C LEU A 128 -12.55 19.80 -15.93
N GLU A 129 -12.81 18.54 -15.57
CA GLU A 129 -13.61 18.19 -14.41
C GLU A 129 -13.01 18.70 -13.10
N ALA A 130 -11.71 18.46 -12.90
CA ALA A 130 -11.00 18.93 -11.72
C ALA A 130 -11.10 20.46 -11.58
N ALA A 131 -10.98 21.19 -12.70
CA ALA A 131 -11.12 22.64 -12.71
C ALA A 131 -12.53 23.11 -12.36
N LEU A 132 -13.55 22.42 -12.87
CA LEU A 132 -14.95 22.70 -12.55
C LEU A 132 -15.24 22.43 -11.06
N GLN A 133 -14.77 21.30 -10.52
CA GLN A 133 -14.97 20.90 -9.12
C GLN A 133 -14.27 21.85 -8.13
N ALA A 134 -13.02 22.24 -8.45
CA ALA A 134 -12.24 23.14 -7.60
C ALA A 134 -12.62 24.62 -7.78
N ASN A 135 -13.34 24.96 -8.85
CA ASN A 135 -13.60 26.33 -9.29
C ASN A 135 -12.31 27.19 -9.41
N ALA A 136 -11.21 26.55 -9.83
CA ALA A 136 -9.88 27.12 -9.87
C ALA A 136 -9.11 26.57 -11.08
N VAL A 137 -8.08 27.30 -11.53
CA VAL A 137 -7.18 26.78 -12.56
C VAL A 137 -6.57 25.46 -12.09
N GLN A 138 -6.68 24.43 -12.90
CA GLN A 138 -5.95 23.17 -12.74
C GLN A 138 -4.91 23.04 -13.85
N ILE A 139 -3.82 22.35 -13.55
CA ILE A 139 -2.70 22.16 -14.47
C ILE A 139 -2.20 20.71 -14.42
N ALA A 140 -1.96 20.11 -15.58
CA ALA A 140 -1.42 18.76 -15.68
C ALA A 140 -0.62 18.57 -16.98
N VAL A 141 0.35 17.66 -16.95
CA VAL A 141 0.96 17.13 -18.17
C VAL A 141 0.13 15.97 -18.67
N LEU A 142 -0.35 16.03 -19.91
CA LEU A 142 -1.28 15.05 -20.47
C LEU A 142 -0.99 14.78 -21.95
N ARG A 143 -1.56 13.70 -22.48
CA ARG A 143 -1.50 13.39 -23.91
C ARG A 143 -2.67 14.03 -24.65
N ASP A 144 -2.37 14.99 -25.50
CA ASP A 144 -3.31 15.64 -26.42
C ASP A 144 -2.57 16.05 -27.69
N GLY A 145 -2.64 15.21 -28.74
CA GLY A 145 -1.82 15.33 -29.96
C GLY A 145 -0.31 15.17 -29.73
N GLY A 146 0.09 14.71 -28.54
CA GLY A 146 1.46 14.66 -28.04
C GLY A 146 1.46 14.93 -26.52
N VAL A 147 2.63 14.90 -25.87
CA VAL A 147 2.72 15.22 -24.43
C VAL A 147 2.82 16.74 -24.29
N LYS A 148 1.85 17.33 -23.58
CA LYS A 148 1.66 18.78 -23.51
C LYS A 148 1.33 19.22 -22.09
N LEU A 149 1.51 20.49 -21.82
CA LEU A 149 1.07 21.11 -20.58
C LEU A 149 -0.34 21.67 -20.78
N GLY A 150 -1.33 21.05 -20.15
CA GLY A 150 -2.72 21.49 -20.18
C GLY A 150 -3.06 22.33 -18.95
N LEU A 151 -3.79 23.41 -19.16
CA LEU A 151 -4.44 24.19 -18.10
C LEU A 151 -5.95 24.25 -18.37
N ALA A 152 -6.76 24.09 -17.34
CA ALA A 152 -8.21 24.22 -17.45
C ALA A 152 -8.77 25.16 -16.38
N VAL A 153 -9.80 25.93 -16.73
CA VAL A 153 -10.50 26.80 -15.78
C VAL A 153 -11.96 27.04 -16.16
N PRO A 154 -12.90 27.03 -15.20
CA PRO A 154 -14.24 27.56 -15.42
C PRO A 154 -14.20 29.09 -15.49
N VAL A 155 -14.88 29.65 -16.48
CA VAL A 155 -15.11 31.09 -16.60
C VAL A 155 -16.51 31.37 -16.06
N LEU A 156 -16.57 32.18 -15.01
CA LEU A 156 -17.81 32.47 -14.28
C LEU A 156 -18.21 33.91 -14.43
N ASP A 157 -19.52 34.11 -14.34
CA ASP A 157 -20.15 35.41 -14.33
C ASP A 157 -21.38 35.34 -13.44
N GLU A 158 -21.41 36.20 -12.41
CA GLU A 158 -22.48 36.22 -11.38
C GLU A 158 -22.79 34.85 -10.76
N GLY A 159 -21.78 33.98 -10.66
CA GLY A 159 -21.90 32.62 -10.10
C GLY A 159 -22.34 31.54 -11.09
N GLN A 160 -22.65 31.90 -12.33
CA GLN A 160 -22.92 30.96 -13.41
C GLN A 160 -21.66 30.67 -14.23
N VAL A 161 -21.40 29.39 -14.54
CA VAL A 161 -20.31 29.00 -15.43
C VAL A 161 -20.73 29.27 -16.88
N LEU A 162 -20.07 30.21 -17.55
CA LEU A 162 -20.32 30.55 -18.95
C LEU A 162 -19.66 29.54 -19.92
N GLY A 163 -18.58 28.90 -19.47
CA GLY A 163 -17.86 27.88 -20.23
C GLY A 163 -16.57 27.47 -19.54
N LEU A 164 -15.99 26.36 -19.97
CA LEU A 164 -14.70 25.87 -19.52
C LEU A 164 -13.64 26.20 -20.58
N ALA A 165 -12.58 26.89 -20.17
CA ALA A 165 -11.43 27.12 -21.02
C ALA A 165 -10.41 26.00 -20.81
N TYR A 166 -9.96 25.37 -21.89
CA TYR A 166 -8.78 24.52 -21.93
C TYR A 166 -7.68 25.21 -22.73
N VAL A 167 -6.51 25.41 -22.13
CA VAL A 167 -5.35 26.05 -22.76
C VAL A 167 -4.21 25.03 -22.82
N ARG A 168 -3.67 24.83 -24.01
CA ARG A 168 -2.54 23.93 -24.27
C ARG A 168 -1.27 24.72 -24.50
N LEU A 169 -0.25 24.43 -23.70
CA LEU A 169 1.09 25.01 -23.80
C LEU A 169 2.11 23.94 -24.20
N GLY A 170 3.19 24.37 -24.83
CA GLY A 170 4.36 23.53 -25.07
C GLY A 170 5.07 23.16 -23.76
N LEU A 171 5.70 21.98 -23.73
CA LEU A 171 6.45 21.51 -22.55
C LEU A 171 7.74 22.31 -22.29
N GLU A 172 8.23 23.05 -23.29
CA GLU A 172 9.48 23.82 -23.19
C GLU A 172 9.51 24.78 -21.99
N THR A 173 8.34 25.30 -21.59
CA THR A 173 8.18 26.13 -20.40
C THR A 173 8.59 25.42 -19.10
N LEU A 174 8.41 24.10 -19.04
CA LEU A 174 8.80 23.27 -17.89
C LEU A 174 10.17 22.62 -18.08
N THR A 175 10.54 22.25 -19.30
CA THR A 175 11.76 21.47 -19.58
C THR A 175 13.01 22.32 -19.73
N SER A 176 12.90 23.57 -20.21
CA SER A 176 14.08 24.44 -20.41
C SER A 176 14.90 24.69 -19.14
N PRO A 177 14.28 24.96 -17.96
CA PRO A 177 15.02 25.07 -16.70
C PRO A 177 15.80 23.81 -16.33
N LEU A 178 15.20 22.64 -16.57
CA LEU A 178 15.80 21.35 -16.23
C LEU A 178 16.96 21.02 -17.17
N GLN A 179 16.80 21.31 -18.47
CA GLN A 179 17.86 21.11 -19.45
C GLN A 179 19.09 21.98 -19.18
N ALA A 180 18.88 23.21 -18.70
CA ALA A 180 19.97 24.09 -18.28
C ALA A 180 20.63 23.64 -16.97
N ALA A 181 19.90 22.95 -16.10
CA ALA A 181 20.37 22.50 -14.79
C ALA A 181 21.13 21.15 -14.84
N ALA A 182 20.91 20.33 -15.86
CA ALA A 182 21.45 18.97 -15.94
C ALA A 182 22.99 18.93 -15.87
N LEU A 183 23.54 18.15 -14.94
CA LEU A 183 24.98 18.02 -14.71
C LEU A 183 25.52 16.64 -15.16
N PRO A 184 26.67 16.57 -15.86
CA PRO A 184 27.30 15.31 -16.23
C PRO A 184 27.65 14.44 -15.02
N GLY A 185 27.35 13.14 -15.09
CA GLY A 185 27.61 12.19 -14.01
C GLY A 185 26.59 12.22 -12.87
N THR A 186 25.47 12.93 -13.06
CA THR A 186 24.30 12.92 -12.18
C THR A 186 23.05 12.53 -12.98
N TYR A 187 21.92 12.40 -12.31
CA TYR A 187 20.60 12.19 -12.90
C TYR A 187 19.66 13.30 -12.43
N LEU A 188 18.82 13.80 -13.34
CA LEU A 188 17.79 14.80 -13.07
C LEU A 188 16.53 14.46 -13.89
N ALA A 189 15.36 14.47 -13.24
CA ALA A 189 14.10 14.32 -13.95
C ALA A 189 12.96 15.14 -13.32
N LEU A 190 12.00 15.52 -14.15
CA LEU A 190 10.68 15.99 -13.74
C LEU A 190 9.68 14.87 -13.97
N ARG A 191 9.02 14.41 -12.91
CA ARG A 191 8.10 13.26 -12.94
C ARG A 191 6.68 13.70 -12.63
N GLN A 192 5.70 13.14 -13.34
CA GLN A 192 4.28 13.15 -12.97
C GLN A 192 3.83 11.69 -12.82
N GLY A 193 3.49 11.25 -11.60
CA GLY A 193 3.35 9.82 -11.33
C GLY A 193 4.68 9.09 -11.60
N ARG A 194 4.67 8.04 -12.45
CA ARG A 194 5.89 7.37 -12.96
C ARG A 194 6.42 7.94 -14.27
N TYR A 195 5.63 8.77 -14.95
CA TYR A 195 6.01 9.32 -16.25
C TYR A 195 7.08 10.41 -16.09
N ASN A 196 8.25 10.21 -16.73
CA ASN A 196 9.29 11.23 -16.86
C ASN A 196 8.85 12.28 -17.90
N VAL A 197 8.37 13.43 -17.43
CA VAL A 197 8.09 14.61 -18.27
C VAL A 197 9.39 15.14 -18.90
N PHE A 198 10.48 15.05 -18.15
CA PHE A 198 11.83 15.34 -18.59
C PHE A 198 12.82 14.42 -17.88
N GLU A 199 13.87 14.01 -18.57
CA GLU A 199 14.94 13.19 -18.03
C GLU A 199 16.27 13.58 -18.67
N ALA A 200 17.32 13.71 -17.85
CA ALA A 200 18.68 13.94 -18.31
C ALA A 200 19.70 13.33 -17.36
N GLY A 201 20.84 12.88 -17.91
CA GLY A 201 21.95 12.34 -17.14
C GLY A 201 22.05 10.81 -17.20
N ASP A 202 22.59 10.20 -16.15
CA ASP A 202 22.80 8.75 -16.07
C ASP A 202 21.54 8.02 -15.57
N ALA A 203 20.83 7.37 -16.49
CA ALA A 203 19.61 6.62 -16.20
C ALA A 203 19.82 5.47 -15.20
N ALA A 204 21.05 4.97 -15.01
CA ALA A 204 21.33 3.95 -13.99
C ALA A 204 21.07 4.45 -12.56
N LEU A 205 21.07 5.77 -12.35
CA LEU A 205 20.78 6.40 -11.07
C LEU A 205 19.28 6.70 -10.87
N ALA A 206 18.43 6.47 -11.89
CA ALA A 206 17.00 6.77 -11.83
C ALA A 206 16.22 6.10 -10.68
N PRO A 207 16.52 4.84 -10.27
CA PRO A 207 15.82 4.18 -9.16
C PRO A 207 16.14 4.78 -7.77
N MET A 208 17.29 5.46 -7.64
CA MET A 208 17.71 6.08 -6.38
C MET A 208 17.39 7.58 -6.32
N ALA A 209 16.84 8.15 -7.40
CA ALA A 209 16.58 9.58 -7.52
C ALA A 209 15.35 10.08 -6.74
N GLU A 210 14.46 9.18 -6.32
CA GLU A 210 13.30 9.53 -5.50
C GLU A 210 13.68 10.04 -4.10
N LEU A 211 14.88 9.67 -3.62
CA LEU A 211 15.34 10.09 -2.31
C LEU A 211 15.55 11.62 -2.25
N GLY A 212 14.68 12.30 -1.52
CA GLY A 212 14.66 13.76 -1.39
C GLY A 212 13.94 14.50 -2.52
N ALA A 213 13.09 13.81 -3.30
CA ALA A 213 12.24 14.42 -4.32
C ALA A 213 11.53 15.68 -3.80
N ILE A 214 11.47 16.72 -4.63
CA ILE A 214 10.79 17.98 -4.29
C ILE A 214 9.48 18.05 -5.06
N ALA A 215 8.36 17.93 -4.34
CA ALA A 215 7.03 18.08 -4.91
C ALA A 215 6.75 19.53 -5.33
N LEU A 216 6.08 19.70 -6.48
CA LEU A 216 5.70 20.99 -7.01
C LEU A 216 4.27 21.33 -6.55
N PRO A 217 4.08 22.39 -5.73
CA PRO A 217 2.79 22.69 -5.13
C PRO A 217 1.65 22.87 -6.15
N GLY A 218 0.47 22.32 -5.83
CA GLY A 218 -0.72 22.42 -6.68
C GLY A 218 -0.70 21.48 -7.90
N THR A 219 0.25 20.54 -7.96
CA THR A 219 0.39 19.56 -9.05
C THR A 219 0.78 18.20 -8.51
N ASN A 220 0.64 17.15 -9.32
CA ASN A 220 1.16 15.81 -9.03
C ASN A 220 2.62 15.62 -9.52
N MET A 221 3.32 16.71 -9.81
CA MET A 221 4.68 16.68 -10.34
C MET A 221 5.73 16.82 -9.23
N ARG A 222 6.90 16.24 -9.46
CA ARG A 222 8.07 16.37 -8.58
C ARG A 222 9.37 16.39 -9.38
N VAL A 223 10.38 17.08 -8.83
CA VAL A 223 11.75 17.07 -9.38
C VAL A 223 12.59 16.11 -8.56
N VAL A 224 13.24 15.18 -9.24
CA VAL A 224 14.10 14.13 -8.67
C VAL A 224 15.51 14.28 -9.19
N ALA A 225 16.50 13.94 -8.36
CA ALA A 225 17.90 13.92 -8.77
C ALA A 225 18.69 12.87 -7.99
N ALA A 226 19.70 12.31 -8.63
CA ALA A 226 20.62 11.38 -7.99
C ALA A 226 22.07 11.62 -8.43
N ALA A 227 23.00 11.21 -7.59
CA ALA A 227 24.42 11.13 -7.89
C ALA A 227 24.95 9.73 -7.48
N PRO A 228 26.06 9.26 -8.05
CA PRO A 228 26.64 7.98 -7.68
C PRO A 228 27.02 7.98 -6.20
N ALA A 229 26.56 6.97 -5.46
CA ALA A 229 27.02 6.71 -4.10
C ALA A 229 28.28 5.83 -4.14
N GLY A 230 29.25 6.11 -3.26
CA GLY A 230 30.39 5.21 -3.06
C GLY A 230 30.00 4.02 -2.19
N ASP A 231 30.75 2.91 -2.26
CA ASP A 231 30.59 1.79 -1.34
C ASP A 231 30.64 2.32 0.11
N ALA A 232 29.53 2.13 0.83
CA ALA A 232 29.32 2.65 2.18
C ALA A 232 30.34 2.04 3.16
N GLY A 233 31.52 2.64 3.25
CA GLY A 233 32.61 2.20 4.12
C GLY A 233 32.85 3.15 5.29
N LEU A 234 33.49 4.29 5.03
CA LEU A 234 33.87 5.30 6.02
C LEU A 234 33.83 6.67 5.31
N GLY A 235 33.20 7.70 5.89
CA GLY A 235 33.11 9.02 5.26
C GLY A 235 34.47 9.68 5.00
N THR A 236 34.51 10.72 4.14
CA THR A 236 35.76 11.39 3.71
C THR A 236 36.70 11.72 4.87
N MET A 237 36.17 12.27 5.96
CA MET A 237 36.97 12.66 7.15
C MET A 237 37.61 11.48 7.86
N SER A 238 36.92 10.34 7.93
CA SER A 238 37.41 9.12 8.56
C SER A 238 38.51 8.47 7.74
N LEU A 239 38.34 8.41 6.41
CA LEU A 239 39.36 7.89 5.50
C LEU A 239 40.62 8.78 5.48
N ALA A 240 40.44 10.10 5.50
CA ALA A 240 41.55 11.05 5.61
C ALA A 240 42.30 10.91 6.95
N GLY A 241 41.56 10.70 8.05
CA GLY A 241 42.14 10.43 9.37
C GLY A 241 42.95 9.14 9.42
N LEU A 242 42.45 8.06 8.81
CA LEU A 242 43.16 6.78 8.69
C LEU A 242 44.43 6.90 7.83
N ALA A 243 44.35 7.64 6.72
CA ALA A 243 45.52 7.93 5.90
C ALA A 243 46.61 8.64 6.70
N LEU A 244 46.25 9.68 7.46
CA LEU A 244 47.17 10.41 8.34
C LEU A 244 47.77 9.50 9.42
N LEU A 245 46.96 8.64 10.03
CA LEU A 245 47.43 7.70 11.06
C LEU A 245 48.42 6.67 10.48
N CYS A 246 48.14 6.11 9.30
CA CYS A 246 49.04 5.18 8.60
C CYS A 246 50.37 5.86 8.21
N LEU A 247 50.33 7.10 7.74
CA LEU A 247 51.54 7.86 7.40
C LEU A 247 52.34 8.26 8.65
N ALA A 248 51.66 8.65 9.74
CA ALA A 248 52.30 8.98 11.02
C ALA A 248 52.96 7.74 11.67
N THR A 249 52.29 6.58 11.61
CA THR A 249 52.85 5.31 12.09
C THR A 249 54.02 4.84 11.24
N ALA A 250 53.96 4.99 9.90
CA ALA A 250 55.09 4.72 9.02
C ALA A 250 56.30 5.63 9.34
N ALA A 251 56.06 6.93 9.57
CA ALA A 251 57.09 7.88 9.97
C ALA A 251 57.70 7.52 11.34
N GLY A 252 56.86 7.13 12.31
CA GLY A 252 57.29 6.65 13.62
C GLY A 252 58.15 5.38 13.54
N LEU A 253 57.77 4.41 12.72
CA LEU A 253 58.52 3.18 12.45
C LEU A 253 59.87 3.45 11.75
N ALA A 254 59.92 4.44 10.86
CA ALA A 254 61.16 4.88 10.21
C ALA A 254 62.09 5.69 11.15
N LEU A 255 61.53 6.39 12.14
CA LEU A 255 62.27 7.21 13.12
C LEU A 255 62.68 6.44 14.38
N LEU A 256 62.04 5.30 14.68
CA LEU A 256 62.32 4.42 15.83
C LEU A 256 63.81 4.05 16.01
N PRO A 257 64.58 3.71 14.95
CA PRO A 257 66.02 3.45 15.08
C PRO A 257 66.83 4.68 15.53
N ARG A 258 66.39 5.89 15.19
CA ARG A 258 67.06 7.16 15.56
C ARG A 258 66.70 7.60 16.99
N LEU A 259 65.48 7.30 17.44
CA LEU A 259 65.03 7.59 18.81
C LEU A 259 65.58 6.59 19.83
N GLN A 260 65.75 5.31 19.46
CA GLN A 260 66.43 4.32 20.31
C GLN A 260 67.93 4.59 20.44
N ALA A 261 68.59 5.13 19.41
CA ALA A 261 69.97 5.59 19.49
C ALA A 261 70.14 6.82 20.40
N ARG A 262 69.11 7.66 20.56
CA ARG A 262 69.09 8.79 21.52
C ARG A 262 68.74 8.39 22.95
N ARG A 263 68.06 7.25 23.16
CA ARG A 263 67.69 6.75 24.50
C ARG A 263 68.79 5.94 25.20
N GLN A 264 69.88 5.58 24.51
CA GLN A 264 71.06 4.93 25.11
C GLN A 264 72.16 5.92 25.56
N ALA A 265 71.95 7.23 25.43
CA ALA A 265 72.82 8.26 25.99
C ALA A 265 72.02 9.17 26.93
N GLY A 266 71.87 8.73 28.17
CA GLY A 266 71.19 9.54 29.20
C GLY A 266 70.51 8.71 30.28
N ALA A 267 71.25 7.85 30.96
CA ALA A 267 70.84 7.26 32.22
C ALA A 267 71.83 7.70 33.31
N ALA A 268 71.43 8.69 34.12
CA ALA A 268 72.06 9.02 35.40
C ALA A 268 71.00 9.54 36.37
N ALA A 269 70.88 8.79 37.46
CA ALA A 269 70.16 8.93 38.73
C ALA A 269 69.53 10.28 39.13
N ALA A 270 68.32 10.20 39.72
CA ALA A 270 67.99 10.79 41.02
C ALA A 270 66.71 10.14 41.61
N SER A 271 66.62 10.20 42.93
CA SER A 271 65.95 9.32 43.88
C SER A 271 64.52 9.68 44.28
N LEU A 272 63.78 8.64 44.68
CA LEU A 272 62.77 8.52 45.76
C LEU A 272 62.03 9.78 46.25
N GLU A 273 60.69 9.74 46.13
CA GLU A 273 59.74 9.94 47.23
C GLU A 273 58.42 9.17 46.94
N PRO A 274 57.72 8.68 47.98
CA PRO A 274 56.67 7.67 47.86
C PRO A 274 55.33 8.29 47.46
N THR A 275 54.57 7.57 46.62
CA THR A 275 53.18 7.91 46.28
C THR A 275 52.23 6.87 46.86
N PRO A 276 51.04 7.31 47.31
CA PRO A 276 50.21 6.60 48.26
C PRO A 276 49.47 5.39 47.67
N THR A 277 49.14 4.45 48.56
CA THR A 277 48.48 3.18 48.22
C THR A 277 46.95 3.33 48.12
N LEU A 278 46.32 2.34 47.48
CA LEU A 278 44.89 2.22 47.19
C LEU A 278 43.94 2.38 48.40
N GLY A 279 44.47 2.34 49.63
CA GLY A 279 43.72 2.60 50.86
C GLY A 279 43.53 4.08 51.22
N GLU A 280 44.27 5.01 50.60
CA GLU A 280 44.18 6.46 50.90
C GLU A 280 43.21 7.22 49.97
N LEU A 281 42.63 6.55 48.97
CA LEU A 281 41.49 7.07 48.19
C LEU A 281 40.13 6.69 48.80
N GLN A 282 40.10 5.93 49.90
CA GLN A 282 38.87 5.50 50.57
C GLN A 282 38.47 6.38 51.79
N ALA A 283 39.14 7.51 52.03
CA ALA A 283 38.92 8.35 53.21
C ALA A 283 38.66 9.84 52.90
N SER A 284 37.79 10.15 51.92
CA SER A 284 37.35 11.54 51.67
C SER A 284 35.87 11.82 51.94
N GLY A 285 35.19 10.95 52.70
CA GLY A 285 34.10 11.36 53.60
C GLY A 285 33.12 12.44 53.14
N GLN A 286 32.58 12.33 51.93
CA GLN A 286 31.41 13.10 51.51
C GLN A 286 30.50 12.22 50.67
N LEU A 287 29.55 11.58 51.36
CA LEU A 287 28.11 11.63 51.05
C LEU A 287 27.44 10.55 51.91
N GLU A 288 27.01 10.95 53.10
CA GLU A 288 25.94 10.27 53.80
C GLU A 288 24.60 10.93 53.47
N ALA A 289 23.59 10.08 53.46
CA ALA A 289 22.18 10.35 53.70
C ALA A 289 21.34 10.88 52.53
N GLN A 290 20.84 9.94 51.73
CA GLN A 290 19.40 9.89 51.43
C GLN A 290 18.94 8.46 51.11
N ALA A 291 19.20 7.54 52.05
CA ALA A 291 18.42 6.32 52.19
C ALA A 291 17.22 6.61 53.10
N GLN A 292 16.20 7.28 52.56
CA GLN A 292 14.88 7.36 53.19
C GLN A 292 13.81 7.76 52.16
N ALA A 293 13.63 6.93 51.13
CA ALA A 293 12.43 6.99 50.28
C ALA A 293 12.15 5.68 49.51
N GLU A 294 12.65 4.53 49.99
CA GLU A 294 12.31 3.19 49.47
C GLU A 294 11.27 2.46 50.37
N ALA A 295 10.52 3.22 51.18
CA ALA A 295 9.53 2.67 52.12
C ALA A 295 8.10 3.22 51.95
N GLU A 296 7.79 3.89 50.83
CA GLU A 296 6.43 4.43 50.56
C GLU A 296 5.94 4.15 49.12
N ALA A 297 6.33 3.02 48.53
CA ALA A 297 5.81 2.58 47.22
C ALA A 297 5.31 1.13 47.24
N LYS A 298 4.79 0.68 48.40
CA LYS A 298 4.14 -0.63 48.56
C LYS A 298 3.04 -0.59 49.60
N ALA A 299 2.03 0.26 49.41
CA ALA A 299 0.77 0.21 50.18
C ALA A 299 -0.34 1.12 49.63
N VAL A 300 -0.65 1.12 48.32
CA VAL A 300 -2.00 1.55 47.84
C VAL A 300 -2.34 0.78 46.56
N ALA A 301 -2.45 -0.53 46.69
CA ALA A 301 -3.07 -1.40 45.70
C ALA A 301 -4.01 -2.33 46.48
N GLU A 302 -5.10 -1.77 47.02
CA GLU A 302 -6.24 -2.50 47.58
C GLU A 302 -7.35 -1.52 48.01
N ALA A 303 -8.18 -1.12 47.04
CA ALA A 303 -9.53 -0.53 47.14
C ALA A 303 -9.80 0.08 45.74
N GLU A 304 -10.78 -0.29 44.93
CA GLU A 304 -12.14 -0.69 45.23
C GLU A 304 -12.69 -1.57 44.10
N LEU A 305 -13.25 -2.71 44.48
CA LEU A 305 -14.10 -3.56 43.67
C LEU A 305 -15.49 -3.51 44.30
N ALA A 306 -16.44 -2.79 43.71
CA ALA A 306 -17.89 -3.06 43.75
C ALA A 306 -18.68 -1.85 43.23
N HIS A 307 -19.35 -1.96 42.07
CA HIS A 307 -20.82 -1.94 42.04
C HIS A 307 -21.33 -2.30 40.64
N ALA A 308 -22.10 -3.38 40.57
CA ALA A 308 -22.88 -3.76 39.40
C ALA A 308 -24.34 -3.98 39.81
N ALA A 309 -25.22 -3.73 38.83
CA ALA A 309 -26.64 -4.10 38.71
C ALA A 309 -27.69 -3.13 39.29
N HIS A 310 -28.46 -2.49 38.41
CA HIS A 310 -29.86 -2.87 38.08
C HIS A 310 -30.47 -1.92 37.05
N VAL A 311 -30.98 -2.42 35.91
CA VAL A 311 -32.28 -1.99 35.32
C VAL A 311 -32.87 -3.17 34.54
N ALA A 312 -34.16 -3.42 34.78
CA ALA A 312 -34.94 -4.57 34.39
C ALA A 312 -35.56 -4.50 32.98
N ALA A 313 -36.00 -5.67 32.54
CA ALA A 313 -36.51 -6.05 31.23
C ALA A 313 -37.87 -5.43 30.83
N SER A 314 -38.14 -5.45 29.52
CA SER A 314 -39.49 -5.49 28.96
C SER A 314 -39.57 -6.59 27.87
N ALA A 315 -40.76 -7.21 27.76
CA ALA A 315 -40.99 -8.50 27.11
C ALA A 315 -41.13 -8.43 25.56
N PRO A 316 -40.88 -9.53 24.82
CA PRO A 316 -40.82 -9.51 23.36
C PRO A 316 -42.18 -9.66 22.68
N VAL A 317 -42.37 -8.89 21.62
CA VAL A 317 -43.34 -9.16 20.55
C VAL A 317 -42.65 -10.12 19.57
N ARG A 318 -43.33 -11.21 19.18
CA ARG A 318 -42.78 -12.29 18.33
C ARG A 318 -42.32 -11.76 16.97
N ALA A 319 -41.00 -11.74 16.77
CA ALA A 319 -40.33 -11.56 15.49
C ALA A 319 -40.33 -12.87 14.68
N ALA A 320 -40.29 -12.75 13.35
CA ALA A 320 -39.71 -13.80 12.52
C ALA A 320 -38.31 -14.13 13.06
N THR A 321 -37.99 -15.41 13.23
CA THR A 321 -36.77 -15.86 13.90
C THR A 321 -35.52 -15.40 13.14
N LEU A 322 -34.92 -14.31 13.59
CA LEU A 322 -33.62 -13.82 13.14
C LEU A 322 -32.54 -14.83 13.55
N ASP A 323 -31.90 -15.47 12.57
CA ASP A 323 -30.82 -16.42 12.85
C ASP A 323 -29.56 -15.65 13.26
N ARG A 324 -29.10 -15.85 14.51
CA ARG A 324 -27.90 -15.18 15.02
C ARG A 324 -26.64 -15.57 14.24
N SER A 325 -26.61 -16.78 13.66
CA SER A 325 -25.43 -17.30 12.96
C SER A 325 -25.05 -16.49 11.72
N ILE A 326 -25.97 -15.70 11.14
CA ILE A 326 -25.64 -14.87 9.97
C ILE A 326 -24.78 -13.66 10.34
N PHE A 327 -24.73 -13.24 11.61
CA PHE A 327 -23.92 -12.13 12.10
C PHE A 327 -22.52 -12.64 12.44
N ARG A 328 -21.62 -12.59 11.45
CA ARG A 328 -20.25 -13.14 11.54
C ARG A 328 -19.28 -12.13 12.15
N ALA A 329 -17.99 -12.47 12.15
CA ALA A 329 -16.94 -11.64 12.75
C ALA A 329 -16.66 -10.33 12.00
N TYR A 330 -16.89 -10.26 10.68
CA TYR A 330 -16.53 -9.09 9.87
C TYR A 330 -17.60 -8.67 8.84
N ASP A 331 -18.65 -9.46 8.68
CA ASP A 331 -19.78 -9.18 7.79
C ASP A 331 -21.05 -9.90 8.28
N ILE A 332 -22.14 -9.73 7.53
CA ILE A 332 -23.36 -10.54 7.67
C ILE A 332 -23.46 -11.46 6.45
N ARG A 333 -23.65 -12.76 6.65
CA ARG A 333 -23.71 -13.77 5.59
C ARG A 333 -24.73 -14.86 5.89
N GLY A 334 -25.63 -15.14 4.95
CA GLY A 334 -26.63 -16.20 5.08
C GLY A 334 -26.97 -16.85 3.75
N ILE A 335 -27.78 -17.91 3.83
CA ILE A 335 -28.30 -18.64 2.67
C ILE A 335 -29.71 -18.13 2.40
N VAL A 336 -29.94 -17.64 1.18
CA VAL A 336 -31.21 -17.04 0.78
C VAL A 336 -32.32 -18.10 0.78
N GLY A 337 -33.44 -17.76 1.42
CA GLY A 337 -34.58 -18.68 1.61
C GLY A 337 -34.42 -19.68 2.76
N GLN A 338 -33.30 -19.64 3.49
CA GLN A 338 -33.08 -20.46 4.70
C GLN A 338 -32.80 -19.57 5.92
N THR A 339 -31.68 -18.85 5.91
CA THR A 339 -31.24 -18.00 7.03
C THR A 339 -31.23 -16.50 6.71
N LEU A 340 -31.40 -16.16 5.43
CA LEU A 340 -31.50 -14.78 4.94
C LEU A 340 -32.70 -14.65 3.99
N ASP A 341 -33.49 -13.59 4.18
CA ASP A 341 -34.60 -13.21 3.31
C ASP A 341 -34.78 -11.68 3.28
N ALA A 342 -35.74 -11.20 2.48
CA ALA A 342 -36.04 -9.78 2.36
C ALA A 342 -36.50 -9.15 3.69
N GLY A 343 -37.19 -9.90 4.56
CA GLY A 343 -37.61 -9.39 5.87
C GLY A 343 -36.41 -9.12 6.77
N THR A 344 -35.45 -10.04 6.78
CA THR A 344 -34.21 -9.95 7.54
C THR A 344 -33.31 -8.84 6.98
N ALA A 345 -33.17 -8.74 5.64
CA ALA A 345 -32.44 -7.66 4.99
C ALA A 345 -33.00 -6.27 5.37
N ARG A 346 -34.33 -6.13 5.42
CA ARG A 346 -35.01 -4.90 5.85
C ARG A 346 -34.72 -4.55 7.32
N LEU A 347 -34.77 -5.54 8.22
CA LEU A 347 -34.43 -5.33 9.63
C LEU A 347 -32.95 -4.94 9.81
N ILE A 348 -32.05 -5.56 9.05
CA ILE A 348 -30.63 -5.19 9.02
C ILE A 348 -30.46 -3.75 8.55
N GLY A 349 -31.14 -3.35 7.45
CA GLY A 349 -31.11 -1.97 6.96
C GLY A 349 -31.59 -0.97 8.01
N GLN A 350 -32.68 -1.29 8.72
CA GLN A 350 -33.18 -0.43 9.80
C GLN A 350 -32.23 -0.37 11.00
N ALA A 351 -31.57 -1.49 11.35
CA ALA A 351 -30.56 -1.52 12.41
C ALA A 351 -29.32 -0.67 12.07
N ILE A 352 -28.85 -0.74 10.82
CA ILE A 352 -27.76 0.12 10.33
C ILE A 352 -28.19 1.59 10.39
N GLY A 353 -29.39 1.91 9.89
CA GLY A 353 -29.91 3.27 9.93
C GLY A 353 -30.12 3.80 11.36
N THR A 354 -30.40 2.90 12.32
CA THR A 354 -30.45 3.24 13.75
C THR A 354 -29.08 3.64 14.29
N VAL A 355 -28.03 2.87 13.99
CA VAL A 355 -26.65 3.22 14.37
C VAL A 355 -26.24 4.55 13.75
N MET A 356 -26.54 4.76 12.47
CA MET A 356 -26.28 6.02 11.79
C MET A 356 -27.04 7.20 12.43
N HIS A 357 -28.30 7.01 12.82
CA HIS A 357 -29.07 8.01 13.54
C HIS A 357 -28.40 8.39 14.87
N GLU A 358 -27.96 7.41 15.65
CA GLU A 358 -27.23 7.61 16.91
C GLU A 358 -25.92 8.40 16.72
N GLN A 359 -25.27 8.26 15.57
CA GLN A 359 -24.03 8.97 15.21
C GLN A 359 -24.25 10.30 14.48
N GLY A 360 -25.50 10.66 14.17
CA GLY A 360 -25.82 11.85 13.36
C GLY A 360 -25.50 11.71 11.87
N ALA A 361 -25.18 10.51 11.38
CA ALA A 361 -24.87 10.23 9.98
C ALA A 361 -26.14 10.17 9.12
N ARG A 362 -26.18 10.90 7.99
CA ARG A 362 -27.42 11.10 7.21
C ARG A 362 -27.50 10.25 5.94
N SER A 363 -26.43 10.21 5.16
CA SER A 363 -26.38 9.60 3.82
C SER A 363 -25.61 8.28 3.80
N ILE A 364 -26.04 7.33 2.98
CA ILE A 364 -25.38 6.03 2.80
C ILE A 364 -25.42 5.58 1.35
N VAL A 365 -24.30 5.07 0.86
CA VAL A 365 -24.21 4.46 -0.47
C VAL A 365 -24.60 2.98 -0.38
N VAL A 366 -25.41 2.49 -1.31
CA VAL A 366 -25.74 1.06 -1.43
C VAL A 366 -25.42 0.61 -2.84
N GLY A 367 -24.66 -0.49 -2.96
CA GLY A 367 -24.47 -1.19 -4.22
C GLY A 367 -24.53 -2.68 -4.01
N ARG A 368 -24.62 -3.44 -5.10
CA ARG A 368 -24.84 -4.88 -5.04
C ARG A 368 -24.04 -5.65 -6.09
N ASP A 369 -23.71 -6.90 -5.77
CA ASP A 369 -23.09 -7.84 -6.71
C ASP A 369 -24.10 -8.40 -7.74
N GLY A 370 -23.61 -9.31 -8.58
CA GLY A 370 -24.34 -9.94 -9.68
C GLY A 370 -25.23 -11.13 -9.31
N ARG A 371 -25.42 -11.46 -8.03
CA ARG A 371 -26.23 -12.63 -7.64
C ARG A 371 -27.70 -12.44 -7.96
N LEU A 372 -28.38 -13.56 -8.20
CA LEU A 372 -29.81 -13.58 -8.53
C LEU A 372 -30.67 -12.96 -7.42
N SER A 373 -30.28 -13.11 -6.16
CA SER A 373 -30.98 -12.59 -4.98
C SER A 373 -30.61 -11.15 -4.63
N SER A 374 -29.51 -10.61 -5.15
CA SER A 374 -28.99 -9.30 -4.78
C SER A 374 -29.93 -8.12 -5.07
N PRO A 375 -30.72 -8.10 -6.17
CA PRO A 375 -31.74 -7.07 -6.36
C PRO A 375 -32.77 -7.00 -5.22
N GLU A 376 -33.35 -8.14 -4.84
CA GLU A 376 -34.36 -8.20 -3.77
C GLU A 376 -33.76 -7.84 -2.39
N MET A 377 -32.56 -8.35 -2.09
CA MET A 377 -31.88 -8.04 -0.82
C MET A 377 -31.53 -6.56 -0.72
N ALA A 378 -31.07 -5.94 -1.81
CA ALA A 378 -30.77 -4.51 -1.85
C ALA A 378 -32.03 -3.67 -1.68
N ASP A 379 -33.10 -3.94 -2.41
CA ASP A 379 -34.36 -3.19 -2.29
C ASP A 379 -34.90 -3.24 -0.84
N ALA A 380 -34.86 -4.42 -0.22
CA ALA A 380 -35.29 -4.59 1.16
C ALA A 380 -34.40 -3.87 2.17
N LEU A 381 -33.08 -3.95 2.02
CA LEU A 381 -32.10 -3.22 2.82
C LEU A 381 -32.34 -1.70 2.73
N ILE A 382 -32.51 -1.19 1.51
CA ILE A 382 -32.78 0.23 1.23
C ILE A 382 -34.08 0.65 1.93
N GLU A 383 -35.14 -0.14 1.87
CA GLU A 383 -36.38 0.15 2.59
C GLU A 383 -36.14 0.27 4.11
N GLY A 384 -35.35 -0.64 4.70
CA GLY A 384 -34.95 -0.57 6.10
C GLY A 384 -34.20 0.71 6.46
N LEU A 385 -33.19 1.08 5.66
CA LEU A 385 -32.40 2.30 5.85
C LEU A 385 -33.29 3.55 5.80
N ARG A 386 -34.22 3.60 4.84
CA ARG A 386 -35.18 4.70 4.71
C ARG A 386 -36.14 4.79 5.89
N ASN A 387 -36.60 3.65 6.43
CA ASN A 387 -37.46 3.65 7.61
C ASN A 387 -36.78 4.28 8.83
N ALA A 388 -35.45 4.22 8.90
CA ALA A 388 -34.65 4.95 9.90
C ALA A 388 -34.28 6.38 9.46
N GLY A 389 -34.91 6.93 8.42
CA GLY A 389 -34.71 8.30 7.94
C GLY A 389 -33.39 8.54 7.19
N ARG A 390 -32.69 7.49 6.76
CA ARG A 390 -31.39 7.65 6.05
C ARG A 390 -31.59 7.93 4.57
N GLU A 391 -30.79 8.83 4.03
CA GLU A 391 -30.75 9.13 2.60
C GLU A 391 -29.86 8.13 1.88
N VAL A 392 -30.43 7.39 0.93
CA VAL A 392 -29.74 6.32 0.22
C VAL A 392 -29.32 6.80 -1.16
N ILE A 393 -28.05 6.54 -1.51
CA ILE A 393 -27.54 6.66 -2.87
C ILE A 393 -27.31 5.24 -3.40
N ASP A 394 -28.27 4.76 -4.20
CA ASP A 394 -28.23 3.45 -4.84
C ASP A 394 -27.37 3.51 -6.10
N ILE A 395 -26.20 2.86 -6.07
CA ILE A 395 -25.28 2.80 -7.20
C ILE A 395 -25.49 1.55 -8.08
N GLY A 396 -26.50 0.75 -7.76
CA GLY A 396 -26.87 -0.42 -8.56
C GLY A 396 -25.83 -1.55 -8.53
N LEU A 397 -25.62 -2.16 -9.69
CA LEU A 397 -24.70 -3.30 -9.87
C LEU A 397 -23.26 -2.80 -9.85
N ALA A 398 -22.49 -3.19 -8.84
CA ALA A 398 -21.16 -2.64 -8.59
C ALA A 398 -20.27 -3.63 -7.82
N PRO A 399 -18.96 -3.74 -8.14
CA PRO A 399 -17.99 -4.39 -7.27
C PRO A 399 -17.96 -3.76 -5.88
N THR A 400 -17.66 -4.57 -4.86
CA THR A 400 -17.49 -4.11 -3.48
C THR A 400 -16.52 -2.92 -3.35
N PRO A 401 -15.34 -2.88 -4.00
CA PRO A 401 -14.46 -1.71 -3.94
C PRO A 401 -15.07 -0.46 -4.58
N LEU A 402 -15.97 -0.61 -5.56
CA LEU A 402 -16.71 0.52 -6.15
C LEU A 402 -17.70 1.13 -5.15
N VAL A 403 -18.34 0.27 -4.32
CA VAL A 403 -19.21 0.70 -3.22
C VAL A 403 -18.40 1.48 -2.17
N TYR A 404 -17.21 0.99 -1.82
CA TYR A 404 -16.30 1.69 -0.92
C TYR A 404 -15.84 3.03 -1.51
N PHE A 405 -15.43 3.04 -2.78
CA PHE A 405 -15.11 4.28 -3.49
C PHE A 405 -16.27 5.27 -3.46
N GLY A 406 -17.51 4.81 -3.69
CA GLY A 406 -18.71 5.63 -3.60
C GLY A 406 -18.85 6.34 -2.27
N ALA A 407 -18.51 5.69 -1.15
CA ALA A 407 -18.56 6.31 0.18
C ALA A 407 -17.63 7.53 0.30
N PHE A 408 -16.46 7.49 -0.34
CA PHE A 408 -15.52 8.60 -0.40
C PHE A 408 -15.89 9.64 -1.47
N HIS A 409 -16.13 9.19 -2.69
CA HIS A 409 -16.38 10.03 -3.87
C HIS A 409 -17.66 10.87 -3.71
N LEU A 410 -18.70 10.27 -3.14
CA LEU A 410 -19.99 10.93 -2.89
C LEU A 410 -20.07 11.57 -1.50
N ARG A 411 -18.97 11.51 -0.73
CA ARG A 411 -18.83 12.08 0.62
C ARG A 411 -19.93 11.63 1.60
N SER A 412 -20.40 10.40 1.45
CA SER A 412 -21.40 9.85 2.38
C SER A 412 -20.76 9.33 3.66
N GLY A 413 -19.48 8.94 3.63
CA GLY A 413 -18.76 8.31 4.75
C GLY A 413 -19.26 6.89 5.08
N SER A 414 -20.47 6.54 4.68
CA SER A 414 -21.14 5.27 4.97
C SER A 414 -21.53 4.55 3.69
N CYS A 415 -21.42 3.22 3.67
CA CYS A 415 -21.90 2.39 2.58
C CYS A 415 -22.24 0.95 2.99
N VAL A 416 -23.08 0.28 2.20
CA VAL A 416 -23.31 -1.17 2.28
C VAL A 416 -23.14 -1.81 0.90
N SER A 417 -22.25 -2.81 0.81
CA SER A 417 -22.20 -3.72 -0.33
C SER A 417 -23.08 -4.93 -0.04
N VAL A 418 -24.09 -5.17 -0.87
CA VAL A 418 -24.94 -6.37 -0.86
C VAL A 418 -24.29 -7.42 -1.73
N THR A 419 -23.71 -8.43 -1.11
CA THR A 419 -22.82 -9.36 -1.79
C THR A 419 -22.78 -10.69 -1.07
N GLY A 420 -22.59 -11.79 -1.80
CA GLY A 420 -22.20 -13.11 -1.26
C GLY A 420 -20.69 -13.40 -1.38
N SER A 421 -19.90 -12.44 -1.88
CA SER A 421 -18.46 -12.58 -2.19
C SER A 421 -18.21 -13.81 -3.08
N HIS A 422 -17.30 -14.69 -2.69
CA HIS A 422 -16.92 -15.91 -3.40
C HIS A 422 -17.78 -17.15 -3.07
N ASN A 423 -18.79 -17.04 -2.20
CA ASN A 423 -19.63 -18.18 -1.79
C ASN A 423 -20.52 -18.72 -2.95
N PRO A 424 -21.08 -19.94 -2.83
CA PRO A 424 -22.02 -20.48 -3.82
C PRO A 424 -23.23 -19.56 -4.12
N PRO A 425 -23.93 -19.71 -5.26
CA PRO A 425 -24.97 -18.79 -5.74
C PRO A 425 -26.09 -18.44 -4.75
N ASP A 426 -26.46 -19.37 -3.89
CA ASP A 426 -27.55 -19.27 -2.91
C ASP A 426 -27.16 -18.44 -1.66
N TYR A 427 -25.88 -18.11 -1.48
CA TYR A 427 -25.43 -17.22 -0.41
C TYR A 427 -25.60 -15.75 -0.79
N ASN A 428 -25.90 -14.90 0.20
CA ASN A 428 -25.81 -13.45 0.09
C ASN A 428 -25.48 -12.82 1.46
N GLY A 429 -25.31 -11.51 1.53
CA GLY A 429 -24.82 -10.85 2.73
C GLY A 429 -24.59 -9.35 2.59
N PHE A 430 -23.99 -8.77 3.63
CA PHE A 430 -23.80 -7.32 3.76
C PHE A 430 -22.41 -7.01 4.32
N LYS A 431 -21.62 -6.23 3.57
CA LYS A 431 -20.38 -5.60 4.05
C LYS A 431 -20.67 -4.14 4.36
N ILE A 432 -20.42 -3.70 5.59
CA ILE A 432 -20.98 -2.45 6.13
C ILE A 432 -19.86 -1.51 6.57
N VAL A 433 -19.94 -0.27 6.11
CA VAL A 433 -19.12 0.87 6.56
C VAL A 433 -20.04 1.97 7.06
N ILE A 434 -19.78 2.51 8.25
CA ILE A 434 -20.48 3.66 8.80
C ILE A 434 -19.43 4.71 9.20
N GLU A 435 -19.54 5.93 8.67
CA GLU A 435 -18.63 7.05 8.96
C GLU A 435 -17.13 6.68 8.87
N GLY A 436 -16.76 5.94 7.83
CA GLY A 436 -15.39 5.47 7.58
C GLY A 436 -14.94 4.28 8.42
N GLU A 437 -15.79 3.76 9.32
CA GLU A 437 -15.54 2.56 10.09
C GLU A 437 -16.18 1.33 9.44
N THR A 438 -15.34 0.38 9.00
CA THR A 438 -15.84 -0.95 8.59
C THR A 438 -16.23 -1.74 9.83
N LEU A 439 -17.50 -2.16 9.91
CA LEU A 439 -18.01 -2.86 11.08
C LEU A 439 -17.41 -4.27 11.20
N SER A 440 -17.10 -4.67 12.43
CA SER A 440 -16.63 -6.02 12.77
C SER A 440 -16.91 -6.33 14.25
N GLY A 441 -16.80 -7.61 14.63
CA GLY A 441 -16.92 -8.10 16.00
C GLY A 441 -18.19 -7.62 16.69
N GLU A 442 -18.01 -6.95 17.83
CA GLU A 442 -19.09 -6.41 18.66
C GLU A 442 -20.00 -5.42 17.90
N ALA A 443 -19.49 -4.70 16.90
CA ALA A 443 -20.33 -3.77 16.14
C ALA A 443 -21.39 -4.53 15.30
N ILE A 444 -21.00 -5.64 14.67
CA ILE A 444 -21.92 -6.52 13.93
C ILE A 444 -22.89 -7.21 14.89
N GLN A 445 -22.41 -7.72 16.03
CA GLN A 445 -23.28 -8.29 17.07
C GLN A 445 -24.26 -7.25 17.64
N GLY A 446 -23.86 -5.99 17.70
CA GLY A 446 -24.70 -4.86 18.11
C GLY A 446 -25.86 -4.58 17.15
N LEU A 447 -25.73 -4.94 15.86
CA LEU A 447 -26.86 -4.89 14.92
C LEU A 447 -27.89 -5.98 15.24
N TYR A 448 -27.43 -7.21 15.47
CA TYR A 448 -28.28 -8.32 15.90
C TYR A 448 -29.04 -7.96 17.18
N ALA A 449 -28.33 -7.46 18.20
CA ALA A 449 -28.93 -7.10 19.48
C ALA A 449 -30.04 -6.03 19.32
N ARG A 450 -29.82 -5.02 18.48
CA ARG A 450 -30.84 -3.99 18.19
C ARG A 450 -32.11 -4.59 17.58
N ILE A 451 -31.96 -5.53 16.64
CA ILE A 451 -33.11 -6.19 16.02
C ILE A 451 -33.82 -7.10 17.04
N ALA A 452 -33.07 -7.93 17.76
CA ALA A 452 -33.62 -8.89 18.72
C ALA A 452 -34.34 -8.21 19.90
N GLU A 453 -33.86 -7.04 20.33
CA GLU A 453 -34.41 -6.25 21.43
C GLU A 453 -35.43 -5.20 20.95
N ASN A 454 -35.73 -5.16 19.65
CA ASN A 454 -36.60 -4.15 19.01
C ASN A 454 -36.17 -2.70 19.32
N ARG A 455 -34.85 -2.46 19.43
CA ARG A 455 -34.24 -1.13 19.57
C ARG A 455 -33.92 -0.55 18.20
N LEU A 456 -34.95 -0.45 17.36
CA LEU A 456 -34.86 0.08 16.01
C LEU A 456 -35.45 1.49 15.95
N HIS A 457 -34.68 2.43 15.42
CA HIS A 457 -35.16 3.77 15.15
C HIS A 457 -36.13 3.74 13.97
N GLN A 458 -37.25 4.44 14.14
CA GLN A 458 -38.24 4.70 13.10
C GLN A 458 -38.36 6.21 12.94
N ASP A 459 -37.99 6.70 11.77
CA ASP A 459 -38.17 8.11 11.43
C ASP A 459 -39.64 8.34 11.03
N PRO A 460 -40.26 9.48 11.43
CA PRO A 460 -41.60 9.85 10.99
C PRO A 460 -41.74 9.98 9.48
N ALA A 461 -40.65 10.29 8.76
CA ALA A 461 -40.61 10.37 7.31
C ALA A 461 -39.55 9.43 6.74
N PRO A 462 -39.88 8.58 5.75
CA PRO A 462 -38.87 7.73 5.14
C PRO A 462 -37.83 8.59 4.42
N GLY A 463 -36.56 8.19 4.56
CA GLY A 463 -35.45 8.83 3.86
C GLY A 463 -35.57 8.77 2.34
N LEU A 464 -34.85 9.67 1.66
CA LEU A 464 -34.84 9.77 0.20
C LEU A 464 -33.97 8.66 -0.42
N VAL A 465 -34.27 8.29 -1.66
CA VAL A 465 -33.41 7.44 -2.49
C VAL A 465 -33.06 8.18 -3.76
N SER A 466 -31.79 8.20 -4.11
CA SER A 466 -31.29 8.64 -5.41
C SER A 466 -30.54 7.48 -6.06
N ARG A 467 -30.56 7.43 -7.39
CA ARG A 467 -29.79 6.45 -8.16
C ARG A 467 -28.66 7.15 -8.91
N ARG A 468 -27.47 6.57 -8.88
CA ARG A 468 -26.29 7.11 -9.56
C ARG A 468 -25.32 6.02 -9.97
N ASP A 469 -24.96 5.95 -11.24
CA ASP A 469 -23.82 5.13 -11.68
C ASP A 469 -22.52 5.92 -11.42
N ILE A 470 -21.53 5.27 -10.80
CA ILE A 470 -20.19 5.83 -10.51
C ILE A 470 -19.07 4.99 -11.13
N THR A 471 -19.42 4.07 -12.04
CA THR A 471 -18.46 3.17 -12.71
C THR A 471 -17.41 3.97 -13.47
N GLU A 472 -17.84 4.96 -14.25
CA GLU A 472 -16.93 5.80 -15.01
C GLU A 472 -16.09 6.69 -14.09
N ASP A 473 -16.69 7.27 -13.04
CA ASP A 473 -15.99 8.06 -12.03
C ASP A 473 -14.81 7.28 -11.41
N TYR A 474 -15.01 6.00 -11.11
CA TYR A 474 -13.98 5.11 -10.58
C TYR A 474 -12.89 4.80 -11.62
N ILE A 475 -13.29 4.40 -12.84
CA ILE A 475 -12.34 4.07 -13.92
C ILE A 475 -11.44 5.28 -14.19
N GLN A 476 -12.01 6.48 -14.31
CA GLN A 476 -11.27 7.71 -14.53
C GLN A 476 -10.35 8.05 -13.35
N ARG A 477 -10.83 7.85 -12.12
CA ARG A 477 -9.99 8.08 -10.93
C ARG A 477 -8.76 7.18 -10.92
N VAL A 478 -8.88 5.91 -11.32
CA VAL A 478 -7.73 5.00 -11.40
C VAL A 478 -6.85 5.33 -12.61
N ALA A 479 -7.43 5.48 -13.80
CA ALA A 479 -6.69 5.72 -15.03
C ALA A 479 -6.02 7.10 -15.10
N GLY A 480 -6.55 8.09 -14.38
CA GLY A 480 -5.93 9.40 -14.22
C GLY A 480 -4.65 9.39 -13.38
N ASP A 481 -4.46 8.36 -12.54
CA ASP A 481 -3.26 8.18 -11.71
C ASP A 481 -2.33 7.08 -12.24
N ILE A 482 -2.87 6.04 -12.90
CA ILE A 482 -2.14 4.89 -13.42
C ILE A 482 -2.24 4.82 -14.94
N GLN A 483 -1.07 4.79 -15.60
CA GLN A 483 -0.93 4.51 -17.02
C GLN A 483 0.29 3.60 -17.20
N ILE A 484 0.15 2.50 -17.96
CA ILE A 484 1.24 1.55 -18.14
C ILE A 484 2.22 2.04 -19.22
N GLU A 485 3.52 1.85 -18.99
CA GLU A 485 4.57 2.36 -19.89
C GLU A 485 4.75 1.49 -21.13
N ARG A 486 4.62 0.17 -20.94
CA ARG A 486 4.65 -0.86 -21.97
C ARG A 486 3.31 -1.57 -21.99
N LYS A 487 2.76 -1.74 -23.20
CA LYS A 487 1.55 -2.52 -23.42
C LYS A 487 1.76 -3.98 -22.98
N LEU A 488 0.93 -4.46 -22.06
CA LEU A 488 0.89 -5.84 -21.59
C LEU A 488 -0.40 -6.51 -22.08
N ARG A 489 -0.30 -7.75 -22.57
CA ARG A 489 -1.46 -8.57 -22.91
C ARG A 489 -1.85 -9.40 -21.70
N VAL A 490 -3.08 -9.25 -21.23
CA VAL A 490 -3.59 -9.90 -20.02
C VAL A 490 -4.87 -10.67 -20.28
N VAL A 491 -4.99 -11.87 -19.72
CA VAL A 491 -6.28 -12.58 -19.66
C VAL A 491 -6.96 -12.20 -18.37
N VAL A 492 -8.22 -11.79 -18.45
CA VAL A 492 -8.99 -11.31 -17.29
C VAL A 492 -10.15 -12.26 -17.04
N ASP A 493 -10.06 -13.06 -15.99
CA ASP A 493 -11.10 -13.96 -15.52
C ASP A 493 -11.94 -13.31 -14.42
N CYS A 494 -13.24 -13.18 -14.64
CA CYS A 494 -14.16 -12.66 -13.61
C CYS A 494 -15.09 -13.73 -13.02
N GLY A 495 -15.01 -15.00 -13.46
CA GLY A 495 -15.85 -16.09 -12.98
C GLY A 495 -17.35 -15.80 -12.98
N SER A 496 -17.82 -15.00 -13.95
CA SER A 496 -19.19 -14.45 -14.04
C SER A 496 -19.64 -13.55 -12.87
N GLY A 497 -18.70 -13.12 -12.03
CA GLY A 497 -18.89 -12.16 -10.96
C GLY A 497 -19.00 -10.72 -11.44
N VAL A 498 -19.34 -9.81 -10.53
CA VAL A 498 -19.60 -8.40 -10.86
C VAL A 498 -18.35 -7.65 -11.30
N ALA A 499 -17.14 -8.16 -11.00
CA ALA A 499 -15.89 -7.56 -11.48
C ALA A 499 -15.86 -7.37 -13.01
N GLY A 500 -16.58 -8.20 -13.77
CA GLY A 500 -16.68 -8.12 -15.23
C GLY A 500 -17.27 -6.81 -15.76
N VAL A 501 -18.02 -6.06 -14.95
CA VAL A 501 -18.58 -4.76 -15.37
C VAL A 501 -17.53 -3.64 -15.41
N VAL A 502 -16.40 -3.81 -14.71
CA VAL A 502 -15.37 -2.77 -14.55
C VAL A 502 -13.99 -3.24 -15.00
N ALA A 503 -13.55 -4.45 -14.61
CA ALA A 503 -12.16 -4.87 -14.74
C ALA A 503 -11.60 -4.81 -16.18
N PRO A 504 -12.28 -5.34 -17.22
CA PRO A 504 -11.78 -5.21 -18.59
C PRO A 504 -11.64 -3.76 -19.03
N ARG A 505 -12.67 -2.94 -18.82
CA ARG A 505 -12.69 -1.51 -19.20
C ARG A 505 -11.62 -0.72 -18.47
N LEU A 506 -11.42 -0.98 -17.18
CA LEU A 506 -10.39 -0.34 -16.37
C LEU A 506 -8.99 -0.65 -16.92
N LEU A 507 -8.70 -1.94 -17.17
CA LEU A 507 -7.38 -2.36 -17.60
C LEU A 507 -7.07 -1.88 -19.03
N GLU A 508 -8.07 -1.83 -19.91
CA GLU A 508 -7.95 -1.18 -21.22
C GLU A 508 -7.68 0.34 -21.09
N ALA A 509 -8.37 1.02 -20.17
CA ALA A 509 -8.21 2.47 -19.95
C ALA A 509 -6.81 2.88 -19.45
N ILE A 510 -6.10 1.99 -18.75
CA ILE A 510 -4.70 2.21 -18.34
C ILE A 510 -3.68 1.77 -19.41
N GLY A 511 -4.13 1.20 -20.53
CA GLY A 511 -3.33 0.86 -21.70
C GLY A 511 -3.03 -0.63 -21.93
N ALA A 512 -3.63 -1.55 -21.17
CA ALA A 512 -3.44 -2.99 -21.35
C ALA A 512 -4.25 -3.52 -22.56
N GLU A 513 -3.82 -4.66 -23.10
CA GLU A 513 -4.63 -5.46 -24.03
C GLU A 513 -5.30 -6.58 -23.27
N VAL A 514 -6.64 -6.55 -23.23
CA VAL A 514 -7.43 -7.45 -22.41
C VAL A 514 -8.06 -8.54 -23.27
N GLU A 515 -7.82 -9.79 -22.89
CA GLU A 515 -8.57 -10.96 -23.35
C GLU A 515 -9.58 -11.33 -22.25
N PRO A 516 -10.88 -11.05 -22.40
CA PRO A 516 -11.88 -11.34 -21.37
C PRO A 516 -12.17 -12.84 -21.29
N LEU A 517 -12.26 -13.35 -20.07
CA LEU A 517 -12.67 -14.72 -19.74
C LEU A 517 -13.79 -14.65 -18.71
N TYR A 518 -14.97 -15.19 -19.04
CA TYR A 518 -16.12 -15.21 -18.15
C TYR A 518 -16.49 -13.85 -17.52
N CYS A 519 -16.33 -12.75 -18.28
CA CYS A 519 -16.62 -11.38 -17.81
C CYS A 519 -18.11 -10.98 -17.91
N GLU A 520 -18.97 -11.80 -18.50
CA GLU A 520 -20.41 -11.58 -18.47
C GLU A 520 -20.95 -11.91 -17.09
N VAL A 521 -21.70 -10.98 -16.49
CA VAL A 521 -22.26 -11.17 -15.14
C VAL A 521 -23.42 -12.17 -15.19
N ASP A 522 -23.23 -13.31 -14.53
CA ASP A 522 -24.25 -14.34 -14.36
C ASP A 522 -24.16 -14.92 -12.94
N GLY A 523 -25.13 -14.58 -12.10
CA GLY A 523 -25.20 -14.99 -10.70
C GLY A 523 -25.45 -16.49 -10.47
N SER A 524 -25.60 -17.29 -11.54
CA SER A 524 -25.60 -18.76 -11.45
C SER A 524 -24.19 -19.36 -11.42
N PHE A 525 -23.16 -18.57 -11.75
CA PHE A 525 -21.74 -18.98 -11.86
C PHE A 525 -21.55 -20.27 -12.69
N PRO A 526 -21.89 -20.23 -14.00
CA PRO A 526 -22.06 -21.43 -14.81
C PRO A 526 -20.76 -22.17 -15.20
N TYR A 527 -19.60 -21.52 -15.04
CA TYR A 527 -18.30 -22.06 -15.46
C TYR A 527 -17.52 -22.67 -14.29
N HIS A 528 -17.06 -21.81 -13.38
CA HIS A 528 -16.46 -22.17 -12.11
C HIS A 528 -16.88 -21.13 -11.06
N HIS A 529 -16.67 -21.44 -9.78
CA HIS A 529 -16.92 -20.47 -8.73
C HIS A 529 -15.90 -19.31 -8.84
N PRO A 530 -16.31 -18.05 -8.62
CA PRO A 530 -15.41 -16.91 -8.65
C PRO A 530 -14.64 -16.81 -7.32
N ASP A 531 -13.79 -17.82 -7.05
CA ASP A 531 -12.85 -17.86 -5.93
C ASP A 531 -11.43 -18.11 -6.46
N PRO A 532 -10.62 -17.05 -6.67
CA PRO A 532 -9.27 -17.19 -7.22
C PRO A 532 -8.27 -17.78 -6.22
N SER A 533 -8.68 -18.04 -4.96
CA SER A 533 -7.83 -18.70 -3.98
C SER A 533 -7.79 -20.23 -4.12
N ASP A 534 -8.77 -20.81 -4.83
CA ASP A 534 -8.78 -22.24 -5.17
C ASP A 534 -8.10 -22.46 -6.54
N PRO A 535 -6.97 -23.18 -6.59
CA PRO A 535 -6.28 -23.52 -7.84
C PRO A 535 -7.18 -24.19 -8.90
N ASN A 536 -8.24 -24.90 -8.50
CA ASN A 536 -9.15 -25.54 -9.45
C ASN A 536 -9.91 -24.53 -10.32
N ASN A 537 -10.19 -23.34 -9.79
CA ASN A 537 -10.90 -22.28 -10.50
C ASN A 537 -10.00 -21.53 -11.50
N LEU A 538 -8.68 -21.75 -11.47
CA LEU A 538 -7.73 -21.05 -12.35
C LEU A 538 -7.29 -21.87 -13.57
N LYS A 539 -7.79 -23.10 -13.74
CA LYS A 539 -7.38 -24.01 -14.82
C LYS A 539 -7.66 -23.43 -16.21
N ASP A 540 -8.82 -22.79 -16.37
CA ASP A 540 -9.21 -22.16 -17.63
C ASP A 540 -8.34 -20.93 -17.89
N LEU A 541 -8.14 -20.08 -16.87
CA LEU A 541 -7.24 -18.93 -16.95
C LEU A 541 -5.82 -19.36 -17.40
N ILE A 542 -5.23 -20.36 -16.75
CA ILE A 542 -3.90 -20.90 -17.12
C ILE A 542 -3.90 -21.35 -18.59
N SER A 543 -4.92 -22.11 -18.99
CA SER A 543 -5.02 -22.64 -20.35
C SER A 543 -5.15 -21.53 -21.39
N VAL A 544 -5.95 -20.49 -21.11
CA VAL A 544 -6.15 -19.36 -22.02
C VAL A 544 -4.89 -18.50 -22.08
N VAL A 545 -4.24 -18.19 -20.96
CA VAL A 545 -2.96 -17.44 -20.91
C VAL A 545 -1.92 -18.09 -21.83
N GLN A 546 -1.75 -19.40 -21.71
CA GLN A 546 -0.80 -20.15 -22.53
C GLN A 546 -1.21 -20.18 -24.01
N ARG A 547 -2.51 -20.40 -24.30
CA ARG A 547 -3.03 -20.50 -25.67
C ARG A 547 -2.93 -19.19 -26.43
N VAL A 548 -3.19 -18.06 -25.78
CA VAL A 548 -3.17 -16.73 -26.42
C VAL A 548 -1.82 -16.03 -26.26
N GLU A 549 -0.85 -16.69 -25.61
CA GLU A 549 0.48 -16.15 -25.32
C GLU A 549 0.41 -14.79 -24.58
N ALA A 550 -0.50 -14.67 -23.62
CA ALA A 550 -0.60 -13.50 -22.77
C ALA A 550 0.61 -13.40 -21.82
N ASP A 551 0.94 -12.16 -21.42
CA ASP A 551 2.04 -11.89 -20.48
C ASP A 551 1.69 -12.34 -19.06
N LEU A 552 0.41 -12.24 -18.67
CA LEU A 552 -0.12 -12.75 -17.39
C LEU A 552 -1.64 -12.98 -17.44
N GLY A 553 -2.13 -13.75 -16.48
CA GLY A 553 -3.55 -13.91 -16.16
C GLY A 553 -3.92 -13.22 -14.85
N LEU A 554 -5.10 -12.62 -14.81
CA LEU A 554 -5.69 -11.94 -13.66
C LEU A 554 -7.06 -12.57 -13.38
N ALA A 555 -7.31 -13.01 -12.16
CA ALA A 555 -8.59 -13.55 -11.72
C ALA A 555 -9.17 -12.72 -10.59
N PHE A 556 -10.46 -12.39 -10.67
CA PHE A 556 -11.19 -11.67 -9.63
C PHE A 556 -12.18 -12.58 -8.92
N ASP A 557 -12.44 -12.33 -7.65
CA ASP A 557 -13.52 -13.00 -6.93
C ASP A 557 -14.89 -12.38 -7.23
N GLY A 558 -15.95 -13.02 -6.73
CA GLY A 558 -17.34 -12.72 -7.13
C GLY A 558 -17.76 -11.26 -6.97
N ASP A 559 -17.17 -10.53 -6.02
CA ASP A 559 -17.43 -9.11 -5.77
C ASP A 559 -16.24 -8.17 -6.01
N GLY A 560 -15.12 -8.68 -6.51
CA GLY A 560 -14.00 -7.90 -7.05
C GLY A 560 -13.06 -7.28 -6.01
N ASP A 561 -13.12 -7.66 -4.74
CA ASP A 561 -12.19 -7.15 -3.73
C ASP A 561 -10.89 -7.97 -3.63
N ARG A 562 -10.82 -9.12 -4.30
CA ARG A 562 -9.62 -9.98 -4.35
C ARG A 562 -9.03 -10.09 -5.74
N LEU A 563 -7.71 -10.31 -5.76
CA LEU A 563 -6.94 -10.57 -6.97
C LEU A 563 -6.16 -11.88 -6.88
N GLY A 564 -6.33 -12.75 -7.87
CA GLY A 564 -5.44 -13.87 -8.20
C GLY A 564 -4.61 -13.58 -9.45
N VAL A 565 -3.40 -14.11 -9.51
CA VAL A 565 -2.44 -13.87 -10.61
C VAL A 565 -1.82 -15.18 -11.07
N VAL A 566 -1.73 -15.33 -12.39
CA VAL A 566 -1.11 -16.47 -13.07
C VAL A 566 -0.03 -15.96 -14.03
N THR A 567 1.17 -16.53 -13.98
CA THR A 567 2.26 -16.18 -14.92
C THR A 567 2.00 -16.77 -16.31
N ARG A 568 2.78 -16.34 -17.31
CA ARG A 568 2.78 -16.95 -18.64
C ARG A 568 3.01 -18.46 -18.61
N GLY A 569 3.93 -18.95 -17.77
CA GLY A 569 4.18 -20.38 -17.56
C GLY A 569 3.05 -21.13 -16.87
N GLY A 570 2.05 -20.43 -16.33
CA GLY A 570 0.93 -21.03 -15.58
C GLY A 570 1.19 -21.16 -14.08
N GLU A 571 2.24 -20.54 -13.54
CA GLU A 571 2.48 -20.50 -12.10
C GLU A 571 1.47 -19.56 -11.43
N MET A 572 0.84 -20.02 -10.35
CA MET A 572 0.04 -19.16 -9.49
C MET A 572 0.94 -18.32 -8.60
N VAL A 573 0.84 -16.99 -8.72
CA VAL A 573 1.55 -16.07 -7.83
C VAL A 573 0.65 -15.75 -6.65
N TYR A 574 0.97 -16.35 -5.50
CA TYR A 574 0.18 -16.16 -4.28
C TYR A 574 0.23 -14.71 -3.76
N PRO A 575 -0.83 -14.26 -3.05
CA PRO A 575 -0.96 -12.87 -2.63
C PRO A 575 0.17 -12.35 -1.73
N ASP A 576 0.76 -13.20 -0.89
CA ASP A 576 1.89 -12.82 -0.04
C ASP A 576 3.16 -12.49 -0.84
N ARG A 577 3.37 -13.13 -1.99
CA ARG A 577 4.44 -12.77 -2.96
C ARG A 577 4.08 -11.52 -3.75
N LEU A 578 2.83 -11.35 -4.17
CA LEU A 578 2.39 -10.08 -4.78
C LEU A 578 2.60 -8.90 -3.83
N LEU A 579 2.32 -9.10 -2.54
CA LEU A 579 2.53 -8.09 -1.50
C LEU A 579 4.00 -7.71 -1.34
N MET A 580 4.96 -8.60 -1.61
CA MET A 580 6.38 -8.23 -1.66
C MET A 580 6.64 -7.19 -2.75
N LEU A 581 6.11 -7.44 -3.96
CA LEU A 581 6.28 -6.54 -5.10
C LEU A 581 5.63 -5.17 -4.82
N PHE A 582 4.41 -5.17 -4.28
CA PHE A 582 3.71 -3.94 -3.88
C PHE A 582 4.45 -3.20 -2.76
N ALA A 583 4.95 -3.92 -1.75
CA ALA A 583 5.68 -3.31 -0.64
C ALA A 583 6.97 -2.65 -1.14
N ALA A 584 7.75 -3.32 -1.98
CA ALA A 584 8.96 -2.75 -2.57
C ALA A 584 8.67 -1.44 -3.33
N ASP A 585 7.61 -1.43 -4.14
CA ASP A 585 7.18 -0.25 -4.91
C ASP A 585 6.68 0.89 -4.00
N VAL A 586 5.82 0.61 -3.02
CA VAL A 586 5.30 1.63 -2.10
C VAL A 586 6.42 2.22 -1.23
N LEU A 587 7.35 1.39 -0.74
CA LEU A 587 8.42 1.81 0.16
C LEU A 587 9.52 2.62 -0.54
N GLU A 588 9.68 2.47 -1.85
CA GLU A 588 10.57 3.34 -2.64
C GLU A 588 10.17 4.82 -2.49
N ARG A 589 8.86 5.08 -2.42
CA ARG A 589 8.30 6.45 -2.27
C ARG A 589 7.94 6.81 -0.83
N ASN A 590 7.79 5.83 0.05
CA ASN A 590 7.43 6.02 1.46
C ASN A 590 8.39 5.26 2.39
N PRO A 591 9.67 5.70 2.51
CA PRO A 591 10.63 5.07 3.39
C PRO A 591 10.14 5.06 4.84
N GLY A 592 10.25 3.92 5.53
CA GLY A 592 9.81 3.74 6.91
C GLY A 592 8.33 3.40 7.09
N ALA A 593 7.52 3.40 6.01
CA ALA A 593 6.09 3.14 6.11
C ALA A 593 5.79 1.73 6.66
N CYS A 594 4.68 1.64 7.40
CA CYS A 594 4.15 0.37 7.91
C CYS A 594 3.48 -0.41 6.77
N VAL A 595 3.82 -1.71 6.67
CA VAL A 595 3.17 -2.66 5.76
C VAL A 595 2.57 -3.81 6.56
N ILE A 596 1.25 -3.95 6.52
CA ILE A 596 0.51 -4.95 7.30
C ILE A 596 0.31 -6.22 6.46
N TYR A 597 0.43 -7.38 7.10
CA TYR A 597 0.08 -8.65 6.48
C TYR A 597 -0.50 -9.63 7.49
N ASP A 598 -1.31 -10.58 7.05
CA ASP A 598 -1.96 -11.51 7.97
C ASP A 598 -1.05 -12.69 8.38
N VAL A 599 -1.44 -13.39 9.45
CA VAL A 599 -0.69 -14.54 9.99
C VAL A 599 -0.47 -15.67 9.00
N LYS A 600 -1.23 -15.73 7.89
CA LYS A 600 -1.07 -16.74 6.84
C LYS A 600 0.07 -16.44 5.88
N CYS A 601 0.59 -15.22 5.79
CA CYS A 601 1.61 -14.86 4.82
C CYS A 601 2.98 -15.51 5.12
N THR A 602 3.76 -15.74 4.06
CA THR A 602 5.12 -16.31 4.14
C THR A 602 6.06 -15.58 5.11
N GLY A 603 6.98 -16.32 5.75
CA GLY A 603 8.00 -15.77 6.64
C GLY A 603 8.99 -14.83 5.95
N HIS A 604 9.13 -14.91 4.62
CA HIS A 604 10.01 -14.02 3.85
C HIS A 604 9.54 -12.57 3.84
N LEU A 605 8.24 -12.32 4.00
CA LEU A 605 7.64 -11.00 3.80
C LEU A 605 8.17 -9.97 4.80
N ALA A 606 8.35 -10.36 6.06
CA ALA A 606 8.91 -9.50 7.10
C ALA A 606 10.31 -8.99 6.73
N THR A 607 11.19 -9.92 6.32
CA THR A 607 12.56 -9.58 5.92
C THR A 607 12.59 -8.79 4.62
N HIS A 608 11.69 -9.08 3.68
CA HIS A 608 11.56 -8.34 2.44
C HIS A 608 11.19 -6.87 2.70
N ILE A 609 10.16 -6.62 3.52
CA ILE A 609 9.75 -5.26 3.91
C ILE A 609 10.90 -4.49 4.58
N LEU A 610 11.60 -5.12 5.53
CA LEU A 610 12.75 -4.50 6.21
C LEU A 610 13.89 -4.14 5.25
N ARG A 611 14.18 -5.01 4.27
CA ARG A 611 15.21 -4.77 3.26
C ARG A 611 14.89 -3.58 2.36
N HIS A 612 13.61 -3.32 2.12
CA HIS A 612 13.13 -2.15 1.39
C HIS A 612 12.89 -0.93 2.29
N GLY A 613 13.34 -0.96 3.55
CA GLY A 613 13.29 0.18 4.47
C GLY A 613 11.92 0.43 5.11
N GLY A 614 11.01 -0.54 5.07
CA GLY A 614 9.68 -0.45 5.70
C GLY A 614 9.61 -1.11 7.08
N SER A 615 8.45 -0.96 7.73
CA SER A 615 8.13 -1.59 9.01
C SER A 615 7.08 -2.70 8.84
N PRO A 616 7.44 -3.98 8.99
CA PRO A 616 6.49 -5.09 8.84
C PRO A 616 5.59 -5.22 10.08
N LEU A 617 4.29 -5.39 9.87
CA LEU A 617 3.33 -5.67 10.93
C LEU A 617 2.45 -6.88 10.61
N MET A 618 2.70 -7.99 11.29
CA MET A 618 1.83 -9.17 11.21
C MET A 618 0.56 -8.94 12.04
N TRP A 619 -0.61 -9.22 11.47
CA TRP A 619 -1.91 -9.02 12.12
C TRP A 619 -2.92 -10.16 11.86
N LYS A 620 -4.12 -10.03 12.44
CA LYS A 620 -5.20 -11.01 12.34
C LYS A 620 -5.74 -11.11 10.90
N THR A 621 -6.17 -12.30 10.49
CA THR A 621 -6.84 -12.51 9.21
C THR A 621 -8.29 -12.00 9.28
N GLY A 622 -8.70 -11.24 8.28
CA GLY A 622 -10.05 -10.68 8.10
C GLY A 622 -9.98 -9.25 7.60
N HIS A 623 -10.55 -8.99 6.41
CA HIS A 623 -10.45 -7.70 5.72
C HIS A 623 -10.88 -6.48 6.56
N SER A 624 -11.96 -6.59 7.37
CA SER A 624 -12.38 -5.53 8.29
C SER A 624 -11.37 -5.28 9.42
N LEU A 625 -10.71 -6.33 9.92
CA LEU A 625 -9.70 -6.22 10.98
C LEU A 625 -8.41 -5.57 10.46
N ILE A 626 -8.04 -5.86 9.21
CA ILE A 626 -6.92 -5.23 8.53
C ILE A 626 -7.21 -3.74 8.29
N LYS A 627 -8.38 -3.38 7.75
CA LYS A 627 -8.79 -1.97 7.58
C LYS A 627 -8.77 -1.19 8.89
N ALA A 628 -9.24 -1.79 9.98
CA ALA A 628 -9.16 -1.19 11.31
C ALA A 628 -7.69 -0.96 11.73
N LYS A 629 -6.82 -1.95 11.51
CA LYS A 629 -5.41 -1.85 11.89
C LYS A 629 -4.63 -0.85 11.03
N MET A 630 -4.96 -0.74 9.74
CA MET A 630 -4.39 0.28 8.86
C MET A 630 -4.72 1.69 9.35
N ARG A 631 -5.96 1.95 9.78
CA ARG A 631 -6.33 3.24 10.39
C ARG A 631 -5.58 3.50 11.70
N GLU A 632 -5.44 2.48 12.55
CA GLU A 632 -4.73 2.62 13.83
C GLU A 632 -3.24 2.91 13.67
N THR A 633 -2.61 2.32 12.64
CA THR A 633 -1.15 2.37 12.45
C THR A 633 -0.71 3.29 11.33
N GLU A 634 -1.66 3.95 10.66
CA GLU A 634 -1.43 4.77 9.46
C GLU A 634 -0.61 4.03 8.40
N ALA A 635 -0.87 2.73 8.23
CA ALA A 635 -0.13 1.90 7.29
C ALA A 635 -0.44 2.29 5.84
N GLU A 636 0.60 2.37 5.02
CA GLU A 636 0.49 2.76 3.61
C GLU A 636 0.00 1.62 2.72
N LEU A 637 0.22 0.37 3.17
CA LEU A 637 -0.13 -0.84 2.45
C LEU A 637 -0.50 -1.96 3.43
N ALA A 638 -1.50 -2.74 3.05
CA ALA A 638 -1.73 -4.04 3.65
C ALA A 638 -2.08 -5.10 2.60
N GLY A 639 -1.92 -6.36 2.94
CA GLY A 639 -2.48 -7.45 2.14
C GLY A 639 -2.65 -8.74 2.92
N GLU A 640 -3.58 -9.56 2.47
CA GLU A 640 -3.90 -10.85 3.08
C GLU A 640 -3.64 -11.99 2.11
N MET A 641 -3.32 -13.16 2.65
CA MET A 641 -3.13 -14.37 1.85
C MET A 641 -4.38 -14.78 1.04
N SER A 642 -5.56 -14.26 1.37
CA SER A 642 -6.81 -14.47 0.63
C SER A 642 -6.91 -13.66 -0.67
N GLY A 643 -6.00 -12.72 -0.93
CA GLY A 643 -6.00 -11.89 -2.15
C GLY A 643 -6.55 -10.48 -1.97
N HIS A 644 -6.91 -10.08 -0.75
CA HIS A 644 -7.24 -8.68 -0.44
C HIS A 644 -5.97 -7.83 -0.38
N PHE A 645 -5.96 -6.71 -1.08
CA PHE A 645 -4.88 -5.72 -1.03
C PHE A 645 -5.45 -4.34 -0.75
N PHE A 646 -4.83 -3.65 0.20
CA PHE A 646 -5.32 -2.38 0.74
C PHE A 646 -4.24 -1.33 0.53
N PHE A 647 -4.42 -0.50 -0.49
CA PHE A 647 -3.51 0.61 -0.74
C PHE A 647 -4.05 1.87 -0.05
N ARG A 648 -3.26 2.45 0.85
CA ARG A 648 -3.48 3.81 1.33
C ARG A 648 -2.62 4.80 0.54
N GLU A 649 -1.43 4.39 0.13
CA GLU A 649 -0.60 5.17 -0.78
C GLU A 649 -1.35 5.37 -2.11
N ARG A 650 -1.53 6.65 -2.50
CA ARG A 650 -2.26 7.09 -3.71
C ARG A 650 -3.74 6.68 -3.77
N TRP A 651 -4.25 6.02 -2.73
CA TRP A 651 -5.60 5.44 -2.69
C TRP A 651 -6.28 5.61 -1.32
N TYR A 652 -7.37 4.91 -1.07
CA TYR A 652 -8.29 5.21 0.03
C TYR A 652 -8.20 4.24 1.22
N GLY A 653 -7.34 3.21 1.15
CA GLY A 653 -7.08 2.28 2.26
C GLY A 653 -8.08 1.13 2.39
N PHE A 654 -9.01 0.96 1.45
CA PHE A 654 -9.87 -0.22 1.37
C PHE A 654 -9.31 -1.29 0.44
N ASP A 655 -9.79 -2.52 0.63
CA ASP A 655 -9.55 -3.70 -0.21
C ASP A 655 -10.11 -3.49 -1.61
N ASP A 656 -9.25 -3.58 -2.62
CA ASP A 656 -9.62 -3.36 -4.01
C ASP A 656 -8.76 -4.21 -4.96
N GLY A 657 -9.34 -5.33 -5.41
CA GLY A 657 -8.67 -6.23 -6.36
C GLY A 657 -8.42 -5.58 -7.71
N LEU A 658 -9.34 -4.73 -8.18
CA LEU A 658 -9.26 -4.05 -9.47
C LEU A 658 -8.13 -3.01 -9.47
N TYR A 659 -8.03 -2.22 -8.41
CA TYR A 659 -6.92 -1.28 -8.22
C TYR A 659 -5.59 -2.02 -8.02
N ALA A 660 -5.58 -3.14 -7.27
CA ALA A 660 -4.39 -3.97 -7.12
C ALA A 660 -3.89 -4.52 -8.46
N ALA A 661 -4.79 -4.90 -9.38
CA ALA A 661 -4.44 -5.33 -10.73
C ALA A 661 -3.83 -4.17 -11.52
N ALA A 662 -4.43 -2.98 -11.46
CA ALA A 662 -3.87 -1.78 -12.11
C ALA A 662 -2.47 -1.44 -11.58
N ARG A 663 -2.26 -1.49 -10.26
CA ARG A 663 -0.94 -1.29 -9.62
C ARG A 663 0.07 -2.37 -10.00
N LEU A 664 -0.37 -3.62 -10.14
CA LEU A 664 0.50 -4.70 -10.60
C LEU A 664 0.98 -4.43 -12.03
N LEU A 665 0.07 -4.09 -12.95
CA LEU A 665 0.45 -3.78 -14.33
C LEU A 665 1.33 -2.53 -14.43
N GLU A 666 1.08 -1.52 -13.59
CA GLU A 666 1.95 -0.33 -13.48
C GLU A 666 3.40 -0.75 -13.15
N ILE A 667 3.59 -1.58 -12.13
CA ILE A 667 4.92 -2.04 -11.71
C ILE A 667 5.58 -2.89 -12.79
N LEU A 668 4.87 -3.89 -13.31
CA LEU A 668 5.40 -4.83 -14.30
C LEU A 668 5.72 -4.18 -15.65
N SER A 669 4.93 -3.18 -16.05
CA SER A 669 5.14 -2.48 -17.32
C SER A 669 6.36 -1.55 -17.30
N SER A 670 6.76 -1.06 -16.12
CA SER A 670 7.93 -0.19 -15.95
C SER A 670 9.28 -0.95 -15.90
N ARG A 671 9.23 -2.29 -15.93
CA ARG A 671 10.41 -3.15 -15.89
C ARG A 671 10.81 -3.65 -17.27
N GLY A 672 12.12 -3.79 -17.48
CA GLY A 672 12.67 -4.35 -18.71
C GLY A 672 12.41 -5.85 -18.83
N GLU A 673 12.41 -6.53 -17.69
CA GLU A 673 12.12 -7.96 -17.53
C GLU A 673 10.67 -8.30 -17.90
N THR A 674 10.42 -9.57 -18.17
CA THR A 674 9.07 -10.13 -18.29
C THR A 674 8.41 -10.27 -16.91
N PRO A 675 7.07 -10.29 -16.81
CA PRO A 675 6.39 -10.54 -15.54
C PRO A 675 6.87 -11.80 -14.80
N GLU A 676 7.11 -12.88 -15.54
CA GLU A 676 7.57 -14.14 -14.98
C GLU A 676 8.97 -14.01 -14.36
N GLU A 677 9.93 -13.41 -15.06
CA GLU A 677 11.27 -13.13 -14.53
C GLU A 677 11.20 -12.23 -13.28
N VAL A 678 10.30 -11.24 -13.26
CA VAL A 678 10.09 -10.38 -12.08
C VAL A 678 9.64 -11.21 -10.88
N PHE A 679 8.65 -12.10 -11.05
CA PHE A 679 8.19 -12.95 -9.96
C PHE A 679 9.27 -13.93 -9.49
N GLU A 680 10.09 -14.47 -10.39
CA GLU A 680 11.22 -15.36 -10.05
C GLU A 680 12.27 -14.69 -9.15
N THR A 681 12.41 -13.36 -9.21
CA THR A 681 13.31 -12.63 -8.30
C THR A 681 12.83 -12.61 -6.85
N LEU A 682 11.54 -12.86 -6.61
CA LEU A 682 10.96 -12.82 -5.27
C LEU A 682 11.29 -14.11 -4.49
N PRO A 683 11.67 -14.00 -3.21
CA PRO A 683 11.99 -15.17 -2.40
C PRO A 683 10.77 -16.08 -2.28
N ARG A 684 11.01 -17.40 -2.37
CA ARG A 684 9.99 -18.44 -2.24
C ARG A 684 10.45 -19.57 -1.31
N SER A 685 9.46 -20.28 -0.78
CA SER A 685 9.62 -21.46 0.07
C SER A 685 8.81 -22.62 -0.49
N THR A 686 9.06 -23.83 0.02
CA THR A 686 8.16 -24.97 -0.18
C THR A 686 7.01 -24.84 0.80
N SER A 687 5.78 -24.64 0.32
CA SER A 687 4.61 -24.43 1.17
C SER A 687 3.48 -25.37 0.79
N THR A 688 2.62 -25.67 1.77
CA THR A 688 1.34 -26.31 1.50
C THR A 688 0.35 -25.29 0.93
N PRO A 689 -0.68 -25.75 0.20
CA PRO A 689 -1.90 -24.96 0.07
C PRO A 689 -2.54 -24.75 1.45
N GLU A 690 -3.64 -23.99 1.49
CA GLU A 690 -4.47 -23.93 2.68
C GLU A 690 -5.10 -25.31 2.95
N LEU A 691 -4.90 -25.83 4.16
CA LEU A 691 -5.46 -27.09 4.63
C LEU A 691 -6.63 -26.80 5.57
N LYS A 692 -7.71 -27.56 5.44
CA LYS A 692 -8.95 -27.36 6.22
C LYS A 692 -9.33 -28.63 6.96
N ILE A 693 -9.57 -28.52 8.26
CA ILE A 693 -10.16 -29.58 9.08
C ILE A 693 -11.59 -29.15 9.44
N HIS A 694 -12.58 -29.91 9.00
CA HIS A 694 -13.98 -29.62 9.31
C HIS A 694 -14.31 -30.03 10.74
N VAL A 695 -15.00 -29.14 11.44
CA VAL A 695 -15.50 -29.35 12.80
C VAL A 695 -16.96 -28.89 12.87
N GLU A 696 -17.62 -29.14 14.00
CA GLU A 696 -18.95 -28.58 14.22
C GLU A 696 -18.87 -27.06 14.50
N GLU A 697 -19.92 -26.32 14.15
CA GLU A 697 -20.00 -24.87 14.38
C GLU A 697 -19.73 -24.52 15.84
N GLY A 698 -18.74 -23.65 16.07
CA GLY A 698 -18.31 -23.21 17.39
C GLY A 698 -17.15 -24.02 17.98
N GLN A 699 -16.98 -25.29 17.59
CA GLN A 699 -15.89 -26.14 18.09
C GLN A 699 -14.51 -25.64 17.64
N GLN A 700 -14.41 -24.97 16.49
CA GLN A 700 -13.13 -24.43 16.00
C GLN A 700 -12.50 -23.45 17.00
N TYR A 701 -13.31 -22.63 17.68
CA TYR A 701 -12.81 -21.66 18.66
C TYR A 701 -12.39 -22.34 19.95
N ALA A 702 -13.22 -23.26 20.46
CA ALA A 702 -12.91 -24.04 21.66
C ALA A 702 -11.67 -24.92 21.47
N PHE A 703 -11.47 -25.48 20.27
CA PHE A 703 -10.28 -26.24 19.93
C PHE A 703 -9.03 -25.35 19.97
N ILE A 704 -9.06 -24.19 19.31
CA ILE A 704 -7.91 -23.26 19.28
C ILE A 704 -7.54 -22.78 20.68
N GLU A 705 -8.52 -22.50 21.54
CA GLU A 705 -8.25 -22.11 22.92
C GLU A 705 -7.50 -23.22 23.69
N LYS A 706 -7.96 -24.46 23.59
CA LYS A 706 -7.28 -25.63 24.18
C LYS A 706 -5.88 -25.82 23.56
N PHE A 707 -5.77 -25.68 22.25
CA PHE A 707 -4.52 -25.85 21.52
C PHE A 707 -3.47 -24.82 21.93
N VAL A 708 -3.84 -23.54 22.00
CA VAL A 708 -2.94 -22.47 22.47
C VAL A 708 -2.49 -22.69 23.91
N ALA A 709 -3.37 -23.21 24.77
CA ALA A 709 -3.03 -23.48 26.17
C ALA A 709 -2.09 -24.67 26.39
N GLN A 710 -2.09 -25.66 25.48
CA GLN A 710 -1.40 -26.95 25.68
C GLN A 710 -0.19 -27.15 24.76
N ALA A 711 -0.22 -26.59 23.55
CA ALA A 711 0.76 -26.88 22.52
C ALA A 711 2.14 -26.30 22.86
N LYS A 712 3.19 -27.08 22.60
CA LYS A 712 4.59 -26.68 22.81
C LYS A 712 5.40 -26.92 21.55
N PHE A 713 6.08 -25.87 21.10
CA PHE A 713 6.96 -25.91 19.93
C PHE A 713 8.37 -25.50 20.34
N GLU A 714 9.23 -26.47 20.58
CA GLU A 714 10.63 -26.21 20.96
C GLU A 714 11.39 -25.53 19.81
N GLY A 715 12.17 -24.50 20.17
CA GLY A 715 12.97 -23.74 19.22
C GLY A 715 12.19 -22.81 18.27
N ALA A 716 10.87 -22.72 18.41
CA ALA A 716 10.04 -21.82 17.62
C ALA A 716 9.74 -20.52 18.37
N ARG A 717 9.62 -19.41 17.62
CA ARG A 717 8.96 -18.20 18.11
C ARG A 717 7.46 -18.35 17.92
N ILE A 718 6.71 -18.22 19.00
CA ILE A 718 5.24 -18.36 18.98
C ILE A 718 4.56 -17.00 18.86
N ALA A 719 3.55 -16.93 17.99
CA ALA A 719 2.62 -15.82 17.89
C ALA A 719 1.18 -16.34 18.03
N THR A 720 0.41 -15.75 18.94
CA THR A 720 -0.99 -16.12 19.25
C THR A 720 -1.98 -15.01 18.88
N ILE A 721 -1.62 -14.18 17.90
CA ILE A 721 -2.42 -13.02 17.46
C ILE A 721 -3.76 -13.49 16.83
N ASP A 722 -3.71 -14.57 16.05
CA ASP A 722 -4.86 -15.24 15.41
C ASP A 722 -4.53 -16.74 15.27
N GLY A 723 -5.07 -17.55 16.18
CA GLY A 723 -4.68 -18.95 16.33
C GLY A 723 -3.31 -19.12 16.97
N LEU A 724 -2.53 -20.10 16.50
CA LEU A 724 -1.15 -20.32 16.89
C LEU A 724 -0.27 -20.44 15.65
N ARG A 725 0.67 -19.50 15.51
CA ARG A 725 1.77 -19.55 14.54
C ARG A 725 3.08 -19.84 15.25
N ALA A 726 3.85 -20.78 14.73
CA ALA A 726 5.18 -21.13 15.22
C ALA A 726 6.20 -20.90 14.09
N ASP A 727 7.14 -19.97 14.28
CA ASP A 727 8.22 -19.66 13.32
C ASP A 727 9.56 -20.23 13.80
N TRP A 728 10.21 -21.06 12.98
CA TRP A 728 11.61 -21.48 13.10
C TRP A 728 12.49 -20.73 12.10
N PRO A 729 13.84 -20.77 12.21
CA PRO A 729 14.73 -20.14 11.23
C PRO A 729 14.60 -20.67 9.79
N ASP A 730 14.06 -21.88 9.62
CA ASP A 730 13.96 -22.62 8.36
C ASP A 730 12.51 -22.88 7.89
N GLY A 731 11.50 -22.31 8.55
CA GLY A 731 10.09 -22.46 8.17
C GLY A 731 9.11 -22.07 9.27
N TRP A 732 7.81 -22.17 8.99
CA TRP A 732 6.76 -21.87 9.95
C TRP A 732 5.52 -22.75 9.76
N GLY A 733 4.70 -22.85 10.81
CA GLY A 733 3.39 -23.49 10.75
C GLY A 733 2.32 -22.68 11.46
N LEU A 734 1.07 -22.81 11.01
CA LEU A 734 -0.09 -22.13 11.56
C LEU A 734 -1.26 -23.10 11.72
N VAL A 735 -2.00 -22.94 12.81
CA VAL A 735 -3.38 -23.39 12.94
C VAL A 735 -4.24 -22.28 13.53
N ARG A 736 -5.38 -21.99 12.90
CA ARG A 736 -6.33 -20.97 13.36
C ARG A 736 -7.77 -21.39 13.12
N ALA A 737 -8.71 -20.74 13.79
CA ALA A 737 -10.14 -20.90 13.53
C ALA A 737 -10.55 -20.03 12.34
N SER A 738 -11.35 -20.57 11.43
CA SER A 738 -12.02 -19.75 10.42
C SER A 738 -13.16 -18.93 11.05
N ASN A 739 -13.35 -17.72 10.53
CA ASN A 739 -14.39 -16.78 10.98
C ASN A 739 -15.69 -16.88 10.16
N THR A 740 -15.66 -17.59 9.04
CA THR A 740 -16.80 -17.73 8.11
C THR A 740 -17.30 -19.15 7.95
N THR A 741 -16.49 -20.14 8.31
CA THR A 741 -16.79 -21.56 8.15
C THR A 741 -16.34 -22.34 9.39
N PRO A 742 -17.02 -23.44 9.76
CA PRO A 742 -16.66 -24.25 10.92
C PRO A 742 -15.47 -25.15 10.61
N VAL A 743 -14.31 -24.53 10.36
CA VAL A 743 -13.06 -25.23 10.02
C VAL A 743 -11.87 -24.68 10.80
N LEU A 744 -10.92 -25.55 11.11
CA LEU A 744 -9.55 -25.17 11.43
C LEU A 744 -8.78 -24.99 10.13
N VAL A 745 -8.12 -23.85 9.98
CA VAL A 745 -7.30 -23.50 8.82
C VAL A 745 -5.83 -23.68 9.19
N LEU A 746 -5.10 -24.45 8.39
CA LEU A 746 -3.68 -24.71 8.56
C LEU A 746 -2.89 -24.35 7.31
N ARG A 747 -1.65 -23.92 7.52
CA ARG A 747 -0.66 -23.71 6.46
C ARG A 747 0.73 -23.95 7.02
N PHE A 748 1.57 -24.59 6.21
CA PHE A 748 2.95 -24.90 6.56
C PHE A 748 3.89 -24.43 5.45
N ASP A 749 5.08 -23.99 5.84
CA ASP A 749 6.11 -23.48 4.96
C ASP A 749 7.48 -23.92 5.48
N GLY A 750 8.34 -24.37 4.57
CA GLY A 750 9.73 -24.73 4.87
C GLY A 750 10.65 -24.26 3.76
N LYS A 751 11.91 -23.98 4.13
CA LYS A 751 12.96 -23.64 3.15
C LYS A 751 13.15 -24.75 2.09
N ASP A 752 12.86 -26.00 2.47
CA ASP A 752 12.93 -27.20 1.65
C ASP A 752 11.88 -28.24 2.13
N ALA A 753 11.81 -29.36 1.43
CA ALA A 753 10.87 -30.43 1.74
C ALA A 753 11.12 -31.09 3.11
N GLU A 754 12.38 -31.14 3.57
CA GLU A 754 12.74 -31.72 4.87
C GLU A 754 12.22 -30.86 6.02
N ALA A 755 12.45 -29.54 5.94
CA ALA A 755 11.93 -28.59 6.91
C ALA A 755 10.39 -28.59 6.93
N LEU A 756 9.75 -28.62 5.76
CA LEU A 756 8.29 -28.66 5.66
C LEU A 756 7.71 -29.89 6.36
N GLU A 757 8.27 -31.08 6.10
CA GLU A 757 7.76 -32.32 6.69
C GLU A 757 8.00 -32.38 8.21
N ARG A 758 9.17 -31.90 8.69
CA ARG A 758 9.44 -31.76 10.13
C ARG A 758 8.39 -30.86 10.81
N ILE A 759 8.04 -29.73 10.19
CA ILE A 759 7.05 -28.79 10.74
C ILE A 759 5.66 -29.44 10.77
N LYS A 760 5.25 -30.10 9.67
CA LYS A 760 3.99 -30.85 9.60
C LYS A 760 3.91 -31.89 10.71
N GLU A 761 4.93 -32.72 10.89
CA GLU A 761 4.95 -33.74 11.94
C GLU A 761 4.93 -33.15 13.36
N THR A 762 5.59 -32.01 13.57
CA THR A 762 5.53 -31.30 14.85
C THR A 762 4.11 -30.83 15.15
N PHE A 763 3.42 -30.23 14.18
CA PHE A 763 2.03 -29.82 14.34
C PHE A 763 1.08 -31.02 14.49
N ARG A 764 1.31 -32.11 13.74
CA ARG A 764 0.55 -33.37 13.87
C ARG A 764 0.57 -33.86 15.32
N ALA A 765 1.76 -33.94 15.92
CA ALA A 765 1.92 -34.40 17.29
C ALA A 765 1.17 -33.51 18.29
N GLN A 766 1.24 -32.18 18.13
CA GLN A 766 0.54 -31.25 19.02
C GLN A 766 -0.98 -31.30 18.84
N LEU A 767 -1.48 -31.39 17.59
CA LEU A 767 -2.91 -31.45 17.30
C LEU A 767 -3.55 -32.72 17.87
N LEU A 768 -2.90 -33.87 17.65
CA LEU A 768 -3.38 -35.16 18.16
C LEU A 768 -3.22 -35.30 19.68
N ALA A 769 -2.31 -34.54 20.31
CA ALA A 769 -2.23 -34.48 21.78
C ALA A 769 -3.45 -33.79 22.40
N VAL A 770 -4.03 -32.79 21.71
CA VAL A 770 -5.24 -32.09 22.14
C VAL A 770 -6.49 -32.89 21.80
N GLU A 771 -6.56 -33.45 20.60
CA GLU A 771 -7.68 -34.27 20.13
C GLU A 771 -7.20 -35.49 19.33
N PRO A 772 -7.05 -36.66 19.96
CA PRO A 772 -6.51 -37.87 19.31
C PRO A 772 -7.35 -38.38 18.12
N GLY A 773 -8.62 -38.00 18.04
CA GLY A 773 -9.54 -38.40 16.96
C GLY A 773 -9.58 -37.46 15.76
N LEU A 774 -8.79 -36.38 15.76
CA LEU A 774 -8.83 -35.36 14.72
C LEU A 774 -8.30 -35.93 13.38
N GLN A 775 -9.09 -35.81 12.32
CA GLN A 775 -8.67 -36.24 10.97
C GLN A 775 -7.82 -35.15 10.31
N LEU A 776 -6.53 -35.44 10.14
CA LEU A 776 -5.55 -34.49 9.60
C LEU A 776 -5.35 -34.70 8.09
N PRO A 777 -5.46 -33.66 7.26
CA PRO A 777 -5.38 -33.76 5.79
C PRO A 777 -3.94 -33.67 5.24
N PHE A 778 -2.93 -33.92 6.07
CA PHE A 778 -1.51 -33.72 5.73
C PHE A 778 -0.62 -34.76 6.39
#